data_AF-A0AA38J859-F1
#
_entry.id   AF-A0AA38J859-F1
#
_cell.length_a   1.000
_cell.length_b   1.000
_cell.length_c   1.000
_cell.angle_alpha   90.00
_cell.angle_beta   90.00
_cell.angle_gamma   90.00
#
_symmetry.space_group_name_H-M   'P 1'
#
loop_
_entity.id
_entity.type
_entity.pdbx_description
1 polymer ?
#
loop_
_entity_poly.entity_id
_entity_poly.type
_entity_poly.pdbx_seq_one_letter_code
_entity_poly.pdbx_strand_id
1 'polypeptide(L)'
;MDLIARHSQEKIHEFQVKESVLLADGYFVFPGSPSYDHFKNFKLMSKTDLSAVLDLASRAMEIALATRDFKNRQGLTNDEIEVGMLEQDLSATPLGVACPPKPKCPVIPVRYRRIDGACNNELNSAWGSGMTPYSRLLPPSYKDGIWMPRLSENGGVPLVSPRLISTTLISDKDVFNYDYTLMVMQFGQFLSHDITQSLEFSFINGSAISCCSLDGRMKLPHQDRHYACMAIDISPNDPFYGRFHQKCMNFVRSVLAPRQDCTLGYAQQMNKITHFIDGSSIYGSTPEQTGKLRNFEKGMLRIFNDFGRSMLPLSEDPDECLSKEQNSACYLSGDSRTNQMISLVALHTIFLREHNRVAYELAKLNPHWNDERIFLEARQIVIAELQVITYKEFLPIVVGNAAMEEFRLSLSQGLDYSYDYDPSVEPSVTNEFASAAFRFGHSTVDGLLKIFGKERMDEMIFLPEIMFQPNRMRKLFFMDELLSTLTTEPLQQVDNNIAEALTRYMFRAGNAFGIDLASLNIQRGRDHGLRPYNDYRELVGLTRIKSFDELNPKLRDKLKSVYESVNDIDLWVGGLLEEKAPESIVGFTFRDIIADQFYRLKKGDRYFFENHPSINPGFFTPEQLQQLRKTSMSRLICDNSDGTLLARQAPNAFKKPGVEG
;
A
#
# COMPACT_ATOMS: atom_id res chain seq x y z
N MET A 1 -16.48 -20.25 -26.95
CA MET A 1 -15.28 -19.53 -26.46
C MET A 1 -14.54 -18.80 -27.57
N ASP A 2 -14.27 -19.41 -28.72
CA ASP A 2 -13.52 -18.76 -29.82
C ASP A 2 -14.08 -17.42 -30.32
N LEU A 3 -15.40 -17.30 -30.40
CA LEU A 3 -16.05 -16.03 -30.76
C LEU A 3 -15.83 -14.96 -29.70
N ILE A 4 -15.92 -15.33 -28.42
CA ILE A 4 -15.73 -14.43 -27.27
C ILE A 4 -14.27 -13.95 -27.25
N ALA A 5 -13.32 -14.86 -27.46
CA ALA A 5 -11.90 -14.55 -27.53
C ALA A 5 -11.58 -13.56 -28.66
N ARG A 6 -12.12 -13.77 -29.86
CA ARG A 6 -11.94 -12.83 -30.98
C ARG A 6 -12.48 -11.45 -30.67
N HIS A 7 -13.68 -11.37 -30.09
CA HIS A 7 -14.29 -10.09 -29.73
C HIS A 7 -13.50 -9.34 -28.64
N SER A 8 -12.99 -10.04 -27.61
CA SER A 8 -12.13 -9.41 -26.60
C SER A 8 -10.82 -8.91 -27.20
N GLN A 9 -10.20 -9.66 -28.11
CA GLN A 9 -8.96 -9.28 -28.80
C GLN A 9 -9.14 -8.06 -29.70
N GLU A 10 -10.21 -8.04 -30.50
CA GLU A 10 -10.59 -6.88 -31.32
C GLU A 10 -10.76 -5.63 -30.45
N LYS A 11 -11.41 -5.77 -29.29
CA LYS A 11 -11.62 -4.65 -28.36
C LYS A 11 -10.34 -4.15 -27.70
N ILE A 12 -9.41 -5.05 -27.35
CA ILE A 12 -8.08 -4.66 -26.86
C ILE A 12 -7.31 -3.90 -27.94
N HIS A 13 -7.37 -4.36 -29.19
CA HIS A 13 -6.73 -3.67 -30.31
C HIS A 13 -7.31 -2.25 -30.50
N GLU A 14 -8.63 -2.09 -30.43
CA GLU A 14 -9.28 -0.77 -30.46
C GLU A 14 -8.78 0.16 -29.34
N PHE A 15 -8.60 -0.37 -28.12
CA PHE A 15 -8.04 0.41 -27.01
C PHE A 15 -6.61 0.86 -27.29
N GLN A 16 -5.74 -0.03 -27.77
CA GLN A 16 -4.35 0.30 -28.10
C GLN A 16 -4.22 1.34 -29.21
N VAL A 17 -5.06 1.25 -30.24
CA VAL A 17 -5.12 2.26 -31.32
C VAL A 17 -5.55 3.61 -30.74
N LYS A 18 -6.60 3.63 -29.91
CA LYS A 18 -7.07 4.87 -29.27
C LYS A 18 -6.02 5.47 -28.34
N GLU A 19 -5.35 4.65 -27.53
CA GLU A 19 -4.25 5.08 -26.65
C GLU A 19 -3.14 5.77 -27.43
N SER A 20 -2.76 5.22 -28.58
CA SER A 20 -1.71 5.78 -29.43
C SER A 20 -2.11 7.15 -29.98
N VAL A 21 -3.38 7.33 -30.37
CA VAL A 21 -3.92 8.62 -30.82
C VAL A 21 -3.95 9.63 -29.66
N LEU A 22 -4.49 9.25 -28.50
CA LEU A 22 -4.56 10.13 -27.33
C LEU A 22 -3.17 10.60 -26.86
N LEU A 23 -2.18 9.72 -26.90
CA LEU A 23 -0.80 10.06 -26.57
C LEU A 23 -0.22 11.05 -27.58
N ALA A 24 -0.44 10.83 -28.88
CA ALA A 24 0.03 11.73 -29.94
C ALA A 24 -0.63 13.12 -29.87
N ASP A 25 -1.90 13.18 -29.48
CA ASP A 25 -2.67 14.41 -29.33
C ASP A 25 -2.38 15.15 -28.00
N GLY A 26 -1.52 14.59 -27.14
CA GLY A 26 -1.05 15.25 -25.93
C GLY A 26 -1.97 15.10 -24.70
N TYR A 27 -2.83 14.07 -24.65
CA TYR A 27 -3.72 13.80 -23.50
C TYR A 27 -3.01 13.08 -22.34
N PHE A 28 -1.86 13.60 -21.93
CA PHE A 28 -1.09 13.11 -20.79
C PHE A 28 -0.93 14.21 -19.73
N VAL A 29 -0.66 13.80 -18.49
CA VAL A 29 -0.44 14.75 -17.38
C VAL A 29 0.99 15.28 -17.46
N PHE A 30 1.14 16.60 -17.50
CA PHE A 30 2.45 17.23 -17.60
C PHE A 30 3.22 17.18 -16.27
N PRO A 31 4.55 16.96 -16.31
CA PRO A 31 5.42 17.06 -15.15
C PRO A 31 5.28 18.38 -14.39
N GLY A 32 5.33 18.32 -13.06
CA GLY A 32 5.23 19.49 -12.18
C GLY A 32 3.80 19.90 -11.82
N SER A 33 2.79 19.14 -12.25
CA SER A 33 1.42 19.29 -11.74
C SER A 33 1.16 18.36 -10.55
N PRO A 34 0.21 18.67 -9.66
CA PRO A 34 -0.13 17.78 -8.54
C PRO A 34 -0.58 16.39 -9.00
N SER A 35 -1.23 16.29 -10.16
CA SER A 35 -1.64 15.01 -10.75
C SER A 35 -0.46 14.16 -11.22
N TYR A 36 0.61 14.80 -11.70
CA TYR A 36 1.83 14.08 -12.06
C TYR A 36 2.57 13.57 -10.83
N ASP A 37 2.66 14.38 -9.78
CA ASP A 37 3.33 13.96 -8.55
C ASP A 37 2.52 12.91 -7.77
N HIS A 38 1.19 12.89 -7.89
CA HIS A 38 0.40 11.73 -7.50
C HIS A 38 0.78 10.49 -8.33
N PHE A 39 0.85 10.61 -9.65
CA PHE A 39 1.22 9.51 -10.56
C PHE A 39 2.59 8.91 -10.24
N LYS A 40 3.56 9.71 -9.77
CA LYS A 40 4.89 9.21 -9.35
C LYS A 40 4.85 8.09 -8.32
N ASN A 41 3.85 8.06 -7.43
CA ASN A 41 3.70 6.98 -6.45
C ASN A 41 3.41 5.61 -7.09
N PHE A 42 2.98 5.60 -8.36
CA PHE A 42 2.69 4.42 -9.17
C PHE A 42 3.78 4.17 -10.22
N LYS A 43 4.84 4.99 -10.24
CA LYS A 43 5.92 4.85 -11.22
C LYS A 43 6.63 3.51 -11.06
N LEU A 44 6.95 2.91 -12.19
CA LEU A 44 7.71 1.67 -12.28
C LEU A 44 9.21 1.97 -12.32
N MET A 45 9.99 1.14 -11.64
CA MET A 45 11.43 1.34 -11.41
C MET A 45 12.29 1.06 -12.66
N SER A 46 11.72 0.43 -13.69
CA SER A 46 12.45 0.08 -14.91
C SER A 46 11.55 -0.03 -16.13
N LYS A 47 12.15 0.06 -17.33
CA LYS A 47 11.43 -0.22 -18.60
C LYS A 47 10.98 -1.67 -18.70
N THR A 48 11.75 -2.60 -18.12
CA THR A 48 11.39 -4.02 -18.05
C THR A 48 10.14 -4.22 -17.20
N ASP A 49 10.07 -3.53 -16.05
CA ASP A 49 8.89 -3.54 -15.17
C ASP A 49 7.66 -3.00 -15.91
N LEU A 50 7.82 -1.88 -16.64
CA LEU A 50 6.75 -1.31 -17.46
C LEU A 50 6.22 -2.29 -18.50
N SER A 51 7.11 -2.94 -19.26
CA SER A 51 6.69 -3.90 -20.28
C SER A 51 5.95 -5.10 -19.66
N ALA A 52 6.43 -5.62 -18.53
CA ALA A 52 5.81 -6.77 -17.86
C ALA A 52 4.42 -6.42 -17.30
N VAL A 53 4.30 -5.26 -16.65
CA VAL A 53 3.03 -4.77 -16.11
C VAL A 53 2.01 -4.53 -17.22
N LEU A 54 2.39 -3.86 -18.31
CA LEU A 54 1.47 -3.56 -19.41
C LEU A 54 0.99 -4.84 -20.12
N ASP A 55 1.86 -5.84 -20.30
CA ASP A 55 1.48 -7.15 -20.86
C ASP A 55 0.45 -7.86 -19.97
N LEU A 56 0.74 -8.00 -18.67
CA LEU A 56 -0.20 -8.62 -17.71
C LEU A 56 -1.52 -7.84 -17.61
N ALA A 57 -1.47 -6.51 -17.64
CA ALA A 57 -2.64 -5.65 -17.62
C ALA A 57 -3.53 -5.86 -18.85
N SER A 58 -2.91 -5.94 -20.04
CA SER A 58 -3.61 -6.16 -21.30
C SER A 58 -4.31 -7.53 -21.31
N ARG A 59 -3.62 -8.58 -20.86
CA ARG A 59 -4.18 -9.93 -20.71
C ARG A 59 -5.34 -9.98 -19.71
N ALA A 60 -5.17 -9.34 -18.55
CA ALA A 60 -6.22 -9.25 -17.54
C ALA A 60 -7.46 -8.52 -18.08
N MET A 61 -7.25 -7.45 -18.84
CA MET A 61 -8.33 -6.70 -19.48
C MET A 61 -9.02 -7.53 -20.58
N GLU A 62 -8.29 -8.33 -21.36
CA GLU A 62 -8.85 -9.26 -22.34
C GLU A 62 -9.80 -10.26 -21.64
N ILE A 63 -9.36 -10.87 -20.53
CA ILE A 63 -10.17 -11.80 -19.73
C ILE A 63 -11.41 -11.10 -19.15
N ALA A 64 -11.29 -9.86 -18.65
CA ALA A 64 -12.42 -9.10 -18.13
C ALA A 64 -13.47 -8.79 -19.23
N LEU A 65 -13.02 -8.41 -20.43
CA LEU A 65 -13.88 -8.17 -21.58
C LEU A 65 -14.58 -9.46 -22.06
N ALA A 66 -13.82 -10.56 -22.15
CA ALA A 66 -14.35 -11.88 -22.48
C ALA A 66 -15.38 -12.34 -21.46
N THR A 67 -15.10 -12.14 -20.18
CA THR A 67 -16.01 -12.44 -19.07
C THR A 67 -17.34 -11.68 -19.21
N ARG A 68 -17.28 -10.39 -19.52
CA ARG A 68 -18.48 -9.58 -19.74
C ARG A 68 -19.30 -10.05 -20.94
N ASP A 69 -18.66 -10.39 -22.05
CA ASP A 69 -19.36 -10.93 -23.23
C ASP A 69 -19.98 -12.32 -22.93
N PHE A 70 -19.26 -13.19 -22.23
CA PHE A 70 -19.76 -14.49 -21.79
C PHE A 70 -21.01 -14.32 -20.90
N LYS A 71 -20.92 -13.49 -19.86
CA LYS A 71 -22.03 -13.16 -18.96
C LYS A 71 -23.27 -12.74 -19.75
N ASN A 72 -23.13 -11.77 -20.65
CA ASN A 72 -24.23 -11.22 -21.41
C ASN A 72 -24.88 -12.27 -22.32
N ARG A 73 -24.09 -13.15 -22.92
CA ARG A 73 -24.59 -14.24 -23.79
C ARG A 73 -25.30 -15.34 -23.02
N GLN A 74 -24.87 -15.62 -21.79
CA GLN A 74 -25.51 -16.60 -20.91
C GLN A 74 -26.70 -16.02 -20.14
N GLY A 75 -26.89 -14.69 -20.15
CA GLY A 75 -27.96 -14.04 -19.40
C GLY A 75 -27.76 -14.07 -17.88
N LEU A 76 -26.51 -14.20 -17.41
CA LEU A 76 -26.19 -14.28 -15.98
C LEU A 76 -26.36 -12.93 -15.29
N THR A 77 -26.92 -12.95 -14.09
CA THR A 77 -27.05 -11.83 -13.15
C THR A 77 -25.73 -11.58 -12.39
N ASN A 78 -25.66 -10.49 -11.62
CA ASN A 78 -24.49 -10.25 -10.76
C ASN A 78 -24.44 -11.28 -9.63
N ASP A 79 -25.56 -11.57 -8.98
CA ASP A 79 -25.66 -12.53 -7.87
C ASP A 79 -25.21 -13.93 -8.29
N GLU A 80 -25.57 -14.37 -9.50
CA GLU A 80 -25.11 -15.66 -10.06
C GLU A 80 -23.58 -15.70 -10.27
N ILE A 81 -22.95 -14.57 -10.59
CA ILE A 81 -21.48 -14.49 -10.70
C ILE A 81 -20.84 -14.58 -9.33
N GLU A 82 -21.43 -13.92 -8.33
CA GLU A 82 -20.91 -13.90 -6.96
C GLU A 82 -20.91 -15.29 -6.32
N VAL A 83 -21.86 -16.16 -6.70
CA VAL A 83 -21.92 -17.56 -6.26
C VAL A 83 -21.15 -18.53 -7.17
N GLY A 84 -20.33 -18.01 -8.10
CA GLY A 84 -19.37 -18.81 -8.87
C GLY A 84 -19.87 -19.39 -10.20
N MET A 85 -21.05 -19.00 -10.71
CA MET A 85 -21.60 -19.57 -11.96
C MET A 85 -20.84 -19.14 -13.24
N LEU A 86 -19.78 -18.34 -13.09
CA LEU A 86 -18.99 -17.80 -14.17
C LEU A 86 -17.62 -18.50 -14.34
N GLU A 87 -17.25 -19.42 -13.44
CA GLU A 87 -15.96 -20.10 -13.47
C GLU A 87 -15.88 -21.07 -14.66
N GLN A 88 -15.21 -20.63 -15.73
CA GLN A 88 -14.90 -21.42 -16.92
C GLN A 88 -13.39 -21.51 -17.07
N ASP A 89 -12.85 -22.72 -17.14
CA ASP A 89 -11.42 -22.94 -17.40
C ASP A 89 -11.02 -22.45 -18.78
N LEU A 90 -10.05 -21.54 -18.84
CA LEU A 90 -9.55 -20.94 -20.06
C LEU A 90 -8.37 -21.70 -20.66
N SER A 91 -7.76 -22.64 -19.94
CA SER A 91 -6.49 -23.28 -20.28
C SER A 91 -6.52 -23.95 -21.65
N ALA A 92 -7.65 -24.57 -22.02
CA ALA A 92 -7.84 -25.25 -23.30
C ALA A 92 -8.53 -24.37 -24.38
N THR A 93 -8.64 -23.07 -24.14
CA THR A 93 -9.31 -22.11 -25.04
C THR A 93 -8.30 -21.14 -25.64
N PRO A 94 -8.66 -20.37 -26.69
CA PRO A 94 -7.79 -19.31 -27.21
C PRO A 94 -7.39 -18.23 -26.18
N LEU A 95 -8.19 -18.06 -25.11
CA LEU A 95 -7.89 -17.14 -24.01
C LEU A 95 -6.85 -17.70 -23.03
N GLY A 96 -6.49 -18.99 -23.12
CA GLY A 96 -5.49 -19.61 -22.24
C GLY A 96 -4.10 -18.96 -22.35
N VAL A 97 -3.81 -18.30 -23.47
CA VAL A 97 -2.56 -17.53 -23.67
C VAL A 97 -2.50 -16.30 -22.76
N ALA A 98 -3.65 -15.74 -22.37
CA ALA A 98 -3.74 -14.62 -21.44
C ALA A 98 -3.51 -15.03 -19.98
N CYS A 99 -3.53 -16.34 -19.68
CA CYS A 99 -3.29 -16.84 -18.32
C CYS A 99 -1.81 -16.71 -17.91
N PRO A 100 -1.54 -16.36 -16.64
CA PRO A 100 -0.17 -16.24 -16.14
C PRO A 100 0.46 -17.64 -16.00
N PRO A 101 1.73 -17.83 -16.40
CA PRO A 101 2.42 -19.09 -16.18
C PRO A 101 2.66 -19.31 -14.68
N LYS A 102 2.40 -20.54 -14.19
CA LYS A 102 2.71 -20.89 -12.80
C LYS A 102 4.22 -20.82 -12.54
N PRO A 103 4.67 -20.22 -11.42
CA PRO A 103 6.08 -20.21 -11.07
C PRO A 103 6.65 -21.62 -10.95
N LYS A 104 7.82 -21.84 -11.57
CA LYS A 104 8.57 -23.09 -11.43
C LYS A 104 9.30 -23.09 -10.09
N CYS A 105 8.99 -24.08 -9.25
CA CYS A 105 9.61 -24.23 -7.94
C CYS A 105 10.72 -25.29 -7.96
N PRO A 106 11.81 -25.08 -7.20
CA PRO A 106 12.81 -26.11 -6.99
C PRO A 106 12.18 -27.36 -6.37
N VAL A 107 12.65 -28.54 -6.80
CA VAL A 107 12.17 -29.83 -6.26
C VAL A 107 12.55 -29.99 -4.78
N ILE A 108 13.68 -29.40 -4.39
CA ILE A 108 14.18 -29.41 -3.01
C ILE A 108 13.87 -28.05 -2.40
N PRO A 109 13.21 -27.99 -1.23
CA PRO A 109 12.98 -26.74 -0.51
C PRO A 109 14.27 -25.94 -0.34
N VAL A 110 14.25 -24.71 -0.84
CA VAL A 110 15.39 -23.79 -0.72
C VAL A 110 15.35 -23.08 0.61
N ARG A 111 16.51 -22.98 1.27
CA ARG A 111 16.67 -22.35 2.60
C ARG A 111 16.13 -20.92 2.64
N TYR A 112 16.27 -20.16 1.55
CA TYR A 112 15.92 -18.75 1.51
C TYR A 112 14.68 -18.49 0.67
N ARG A 113 13.84 -17.56 1.14
CA ARG A 113 12.72 -17.03 0.38
C ARG A 113 13.20 -16.42 -0.94
N ARG A 114 12.54 -16.75 -2.04
CA ARG A 114 12.73 -16.08 -3.33
C ARG A 114 12.38 -14.59 -3.24
N ILE A 115 13.11 -13.75 -3.96
CA ILE A 115 12.91 -12.30 -3.97
C ILE A 115 11.52 -11.90 -4.50
N ASP A 116 10.97 -12.70 -5.43
CA ASP A 116 9.66 -12.47 -6.05
C ASP A 116 8.48 -13.04 -5.24
N GLY A 117 8.73 -13.62 -4.06
CA GLY A 117 7.71 -14.20 -3.18
C GLY A 117 7.19 -15.58 -3.62
N ALA A 118 7.50 -16.03 -4.84
CA ALA A 118 7.02 -17.29 -5.37
C ALA A 118 7.56 -18.50 -4.58
N CYS A 119 6.87 -19.64 -4.69
CA CYS A 119 7.22 -20.90 -4.05
C CYS A 119 7.27 -20.87 -2.52
N ASN A 120 6.63 -19.86 -1.91
CA ASN A 120 6.34 -19.88 -0.47
C ASN A 120 5.41 -21.04 -0.14
N ASN A 121 4.25 -21.07 -0.81
CA ASN A 121 3.27 -22.13 -0.70
C ASN A 121 3.59 -23.27 -1.68
N GLU A 122 3.65 -24.51 -1.19
CA GLU A 122 4.05 -25.68 -1.98
C GLU A 122 2.91 -26.21 -2.87
N LEU A 123 1.65 -25.95 -2.51
CA LEU A 123 0.48 -26.34 -3.29
C LEU A 123 0.14 -25.31 -4.37
N ASN A 124 0.32 -24.03 -4.03
CA ASN A 124 -0.01 -22.88 -4.87
C ASN A 124 1.21 -21.96 -5.03
N SER A 125 2.09 -22.29 -5.99
CA SER A 125 3.40 -21.63 -6.11
C SER A 125 3.38 -20.12 -6.40
N ALA A 126 2.25 -19.57 -6.86
CA ALA A 126 2.09 -18.14 -7.12
C ALA A 126 1.60 -17.36 -5.89
N TRP A 127 1.02 -18.02 -4.88
CA TRP A 127 0.43 -17.34 -3.72
C TRP A 127 1.46 -16.48 -2.98
N GLY A 128 1.14 -15.19 -2.89
CA GLY A 128 1.96 -14.16 -2.26
C GLY A 128 3.10 -13.58 -3.12
N SER A 129 3.21 -13.97 -4.39
CA SER A 129 4.22 -13.42 -5.32
C SER A 129 3.94 -11.96 -5.70
N GLY A 130 4.92 -11.26 -6.26
CA GLY A 130 4.67 -9.96 -6.90
C GLY A 130 3.91 -10.09 -8.23
N MET A 131 3.29 -8.99 -8.67
CA MET A 131 2.50 -8.90 -9.91
C MET A 131 1.30 -9.87 -9.98
N THR A 132 0.79 -10.32 -8.84
CA THR A 132 -0.43 -11.12 -8.71
C THR A 132 -1.61 -10.28 -8.24
N PRO A 133 -2.86 -10.73 -8.44
CA PRO A 133 -4.02 -10.00 -7.94
C PRO A 133 -4.07 -9.94 -6.41
N TYR A 134 -4.66 -8.88 -5.86
CA TYR A 134 -5.15 -8.90 -4.48
C TYR A 134 -6.21 -9.98 -4.32
N SER A 135 -6.21 -10.65 -3.16
CA SER A 135 -7.32 -11.50 -2.74
C SER A 135 -8.53 -10.64 -2.33
N ARG A 136 -9.66 -11.26 -2.00
CA ARG A 136 -10.86 -10.54 -1.58
C ARG A 136 -11.52 -11.22 -0.39
N LEU A 137 -12.00 -10.41 0.56
CA LEU A 137 -12.84 -10.89 1.66
C LEU A 137 -14.27 -11.19 1.20
N LEU A 138 -14.78 -10.38 0.27
CA LEU A 138 -16.10 -10.56 -0.35
C LEU A 138 -15.98 -10.41 -1.88
N PRO A 139 -16.87 -11.06 -2.66
CA PRO A 139 -16.98 -10.76 -4.10
C PRO A 139 -17.18 -9.26 -4.34
N PRO A 140 -16.59 -8.67 -5.40
CA PRO A 140 -16.65 -7.23 -5.61
C PRO A 140 -18.05 -6.76 -6.02
N SER A 141 -18.42 -5.56 -5.58
CA SER A 141 -19.60 -4.87 -6.09
C SER A 141 -19.23 -4.01 -7.28
N TYR A 142 -19.49 -4.53 -8.48
CA TYR A 142 -19.42 -3.78 -9.73
C TYR A 142 -20.81 -3.67 -10.35
N LYS A 143 -21.10 -2.56 -11.04
CA LYS A 143 -22.38 -2.36 -11.74
C LYS A 143 -22.67 -3.52 -12.70
N ASP A 144 -21.68 -3.90 -13.50
CA ASP A 144 -21.77 -4.99 -14.47
C ASP A 144 -21.31 -6.34 -13.88
N GLY A 145 -21.03 -6.41 -12.57
CA GLY A 145 -20.46 -7.57 -11.90
C GLY A 145 -19.00 -7.86 -12.28
N ILE A 146 -18.40 -7.12 -13.22
CA ILE A 146 -17.09 -7.44 -13.79
C ILE A 146 -16.06 -6.36 -13.47
N TRP A 147 -16.29 -5.11 -13.86
CA TRP A 147 -15.29 -4.04 -13.72
C TRP A 147 -15.88 -2.64 -13.64
N MET A 148 -17.14 -2.41 -14.04
CA MET A 148 -17.72 -1.06 -14.01
C MET A 148 -18.03 -0.60 -12.58
N PRO A 149 -17.64 0.62 -12.16
CA PRO A 149 -17.91 1.10 -10.80
C PRO A 149 -19.37 0.96 -10.40
N ARG A 150 -19.60 0.60 -9.13
CA ARG A 150 -20.96 0.42 -8.57
C ARG A 150 -21.78 1.70 -8.63
N LEU A 151 -23.09 1.52 -8.60
CA LEU A 151 -24.10 2.57 -8.55
C LEU A 151 -24.69 2.66 -7.13
N SER A 152 -25.43 3.73 -6.87
CA SER A 152 -26.31 3.84 -5.71
C SER A 152 -27.32 2.70 -5.72
N GLU A 153 -27.59 2.13 -4.54
CA GLU A 153 -28.63 1.12 -4.34
C GLU A 153 -30.01 1.67 -4.75
N ASN A 154 -30.29 2.91 -4.39
CA ASN A 154 -31.55 3.57 -4.70
C ASN A 154 -31.45 4.22 -6.10
N GLY A 155 -32.23 3.73 -7.06
CA GLY A 155 -32.42 4.41 -8.35
C GLY A 155 -31.32 4.16 -9.40
N GLY A 156 -30.28 3.37 -9.12
CA GLY A 156 -29.29 2.97 -10.11
C GLY A 156 -28.53 4.16 -10.72
N VAL A 157 -28.37 5.24 -9.94
CA VAL A 157 -27.62 6.43 -10.33
C VAL A 157 -26.16 6.32 -9.90
N PRO A 158 -25.23 7.06 -10.51
CA PRO A 158 -23.85 7.12 -10.03
C PRO A 158 -23.79 7.59 -8.58
N LEU A 159 -22.92 6.97 -7.77
CA LEU A 159 -22.64 7.45 -6.42
C LEU A 159 -22.16 8.89 -6.44
N VAL A 160 -22.50 9.63 -5.38
CA VAL A 160 -22.13 11.03 -5.17
C VAL A 160 -20.61 11.24 -5.36
N SER A 161 -20.20 12.44 -5.80
CA SER A 161 -18.78 12.73 -5.95
C SER A 161 -18.00 12.49 -4.64
N PRO A 162 -16.87 11.76 -4.68
CA PRO A 162 -15.93 11.66 -3.57
C PRO A 162 -15.54 13.00 -2.95
N ARG A 163 -15.41 14.04 -3.78
CA ARG A 163 -15.05 15.37 -3.30
C ARG A 163 -16.15 16.00 -2.47
N LEU A 164 -17.41 15.81 -2.86
CA LEU A 164 -18.52 16.30 -2.05
C LEU A 164 -18.52 15.61 -0.68
N ILE A 165 -18.36 14.28 -0.66
CA ILE A 165 -18.23 13.51 0.59
C ILE A 165 -17.08 14.06 1.45
N SER A 166 -15.89 14.23 0.87
CA SER A 166 -14.73 14.79 1.56
C SER A 166 -15.05 16.14 2.20
N THR A 167 -15.58 17.09 1.43
CA THR A 167 -15.87 18.45 1.94
C THR A 167 -17.00 18.49 2.98
N THR A 168 -17.91 17.51 2.98
CA THR A 168 -19.04 17.46 3.91
C THR A 168 -18.69 16.73 5.21
N LEU A 169 -17.99 15.59 5.10
CA LEU A 169 -17.70 14.71 6.23
C LEU A 169 -16.36 15.01 6.88
N ILE A 170 -15.33 15.35 6.10
CA ILE A 170 -13.97 15.50 6.62
C ILE A 170 -13.74 16.92 7.11
N SER A 171 -13.17 17.01 8.31
CA SER A 171 -12.83 18.28 8.95
C SER A 171 -11.32 18.40 9.12
N ASP A 172 -10.84 19.62 9.33
CA ASP A 172 -9.44 19.88 9.70
C ASP A 172 -9.41 20.35 11.15
N LYS A 173 -9.25 19.39 12.07
CA LYS A 173 -9.16 19.65 13.50
C LYS A 173 -8.13 18.70 14.09
N ASP A 174 -7.22 19.26 14.87
CA ASP A 174 -6.25 18.46 15.60
C ASP A 174 -6.94 17.75 16.77
N VAL A 175 -6.87 16.42 16.75
CA VAL A 175 -7.35 15.54 17.81
C VAL A 175 -6.27 14.51 18.05
N PHE A 176 -5.32 14.84 18.93
CA PHE A 176 -4.16 13.99 19.18
C PHE A 176 -4.51 12.79 20.05
N ASN A 177 -3.87 11.65 19.75
CA ASN A 177 -3.78 10.51 20.66
C ASN A 177 -2.47 10.62 21.46
N TYR A 178 -2.59 10.81 22.77
CA TYR A 178 -1.45 11.01 23.67
C TYR A 178 -0.87 9.71 24.26
N ASP A 179 -1.39 8.56 23.89
CA ASP A 179 -0.86 7.26 24.31
C ASP A 179 0.28 6.79 23.40
N TYR A 180 0.21 7.17 22.11
CA TYR A 180 1.11 6.67 21.07
C TYR A 180 1.82 7.80 20.32
N THR A 181 2.95 7.47 19.73
CA THR A 181 3.83 8.42 19.03
C THR A 181 3.56 8.41 17.52
N LEU A 182 4.07 9.43 16.81
CA LEU A 182 4.08 9.48 15.35
C LEU A 182 4.77 8.27 14.69
N MET A 183 5.60 7.52 15.42
CA MET A 183 6.24 6.30 14.94
C MET A 183 5.20 5.24 14.53
N VAL A 184 4.03 5.19 15.17
CA VAL A 184 2.94 4.28 14.75
C VAL A 184 2.49 4.60 13.32
N MET A 185 2.25 5.88 13.03
CA MET A 185 1.88 6.33 11.69
C MET A 185 2.98 6.02 10.67
N GLN A 186 4.23 6.38 11.00
CA GLN A 186 5.33 6.25 10.04
C GLN A 186 5.72 4.79 9.77
N PHE A 187 5.73 3.94 10.80
CA PHE A 187 5.97 2.51 10.65
C PHE A 187 4.81 1.83 9.91
N GLY A 188 3.56 2.24 10.17
CA GLY A 188 2.40 1.75 9.43
C GLY A 188 2.51 2.02 7.92
N GLN A 189 2.98 3.20 7.53
CA GLN A 189 3.26 3.52 6.12
C GLN A 189 4.39 2.64 5.56
N PHE A 190 5.52 2.54 6.27
CA PHE A 190 6.67 1.72 5.85
C PHE A 190 6.28 0.24 5.66
N LEU A 191 5.52 -0.31 6.62
CA LEU A 191 5.01 -1.67 6.55
C LEU A 191 4.02 -1.87 5.40
N SER A 192 3.10 -0.91 5.19
CA SER A 192 2.17 -0.94 4.05
C SER A 192 2.91 -1.01 2.72
N HIS A 193 4.04 -0.32 2.60
CA HIS A 193 4.88 -0.32 1.40
C HIS A 193 5.66 -1.63 1.20
N ASP A 194 5.75 -2.48 2.22
CA ASP A 194 6.37 -3.80 2.12
C ASP A 194 5.43 -4.86 1.51
N ILE A 195 4.12 -4.66 1.65
CA ILE A 195 3.09 -5.65 1.29
C ILE A 195 2.08 -5.18 0.24
N THR A 196 1.96 -3.87 0.00
CA THR A 196 1.03 -3.31 -1.00
C THR A 196 1.67 -2.29 -1.94
N GLN A 197 1.43 -2.47 -3.23
CA GLN A 197 1.69 -1.49 -4.27
C GLN A 197 0.72 -1.69 -5.44
N SER A 198 -0.44 -1.03 -5.37
CA SER A 198 -1.32 -0.86 -6.53
C SER A 198 -0.65 0.05 -7.56
N LEU A 199 -0.97 -0.13 -8.85
CA LEU A 199 -0.49 0.71 -9.95
C LEU A 199 -1.67 1.36 -10.67
N GLU A 200 -1.49 2.52 -11.27
CA GLU A 200 -2.44 3.12 -12.21
C GLU A 200 -2.10 2.74 -13.66
N PHE A 201 -3.11 2.68 -14.54
CA PHE A 201 -2.84 2.57 -15.97
C PHE A 201 -1.97 3.75 -16.44
N SER A 202 -1.08 3.48 -17.38
CA SER A 202 -0.23 4.48 -18.03
C SER A 202 -0.17 4.21 -19.52
N PHE A 203 0.27 5.19 -20.30
CA PHE A 203 0.53 4.97 -21.73
C PHE A 203 1.70 4.02 -21.94
N ILE A 204 1.83 3.48 -23.16
CA ILE A 204 2.89 2.52 -23.52
C ILE A 204 4.32 3.03 -23.30
N ASN A 205 4.51 4.36 -23.32
CA ASN A 205 5.79 5.01 -23.04
C ASN A 205 6.01 5.32 -21.53
N GLY A 206 5.08 4.93 -20.67
CA GLY A 206 5.08 5.20 -19.23
C GLY A 206 4.53 6.56 -18.81
N SER A 207 4.00 7.37 -19.74
CA SER A 207 3.42 8.67 -19.42
C SER A 207 2.08 8.54 -18.69
N ALA A 208 1.85 9.47 -17.76
CA ALA A 208 0.62 9.57 -16.96
C ALA A 208 -0.59 9.94 -17.83
N ILE A 209 -1.72 9.26 -17.64
CA ILE A 209 -2.95 9.51 -18.40
C ILE A 209 -3.69 10.74 -17.84
N SER A 210 -4.10 11.65 -18.73
CA SER A 210 -4.99 12.75 -18.35
C SER A 210 -6.47 12.39 -18.59
N CYS A 211 -7.29 12.65 -17.58
CA CYS A 211 -8.75 12.49 -17.59
C CYS A 211 -9.48 13.82 -17.46
N CYS A 212 -8.74 14.89 -17.17
CA CYS A 212 -9.21 16.27 -17.09
C CYS A 212 -8.58 17.11 -18.21
N SER A 213 -9.20 18.23 -18.55
CA SER A 213 -8.53 19.28 -19.33
C SER A 213 -7.28 19.77 -18.59
N LEU A 214 -6.33 20.33 -19.34
CA LEU A 214 -5.07 20.84 -18.79
C LEU A 214 -5.27 21.86 -17.65
N ASP A 215 -6.30 22.68 -17.76
CA ASP A 215 -6.68 23.68 -16.77
C ASP A 215 -7.57 23.14 -15.64
N GLY A 216 -7.92 21.84 -15.66
CA GLY A 216 -8.75 21.18 -14.65
C GLY A 216 -10.22 21.63 -14.63
N ARG A 217 -10.66 22.44 -15.60
CA ARG A 217 -12.00 23.04 -15.64
C ARG A 217 -13.07 22.13 -16.23
N MET A 218 -12.68 21.03 -16.87
CA MET A 218 -13.62 20.04 -17.39
C MET A 218 -13.06 18.62 -17.36
N LYS A 219 -13.95 17.65 -17.25
CA LYS A 219 -13.63 16.26 -17.60
C LYS A 219 -13.52 16.14 -19.12
N LEU A 220 -12.53 15.40 -19.60
CA LEU A 220 -12.38 15.16 -21.04
C LEU A 220 -13.63 14.44 -21.59
N PRO A 221 -14.15 14.80 -22.77
CA PRO A 221 -15.28 14.09 -23.37
C PRO A 221 -14.89 12.64 -23.70
N HIS A 222 -15.88 11.76 -23.87
CA HIS A 222 -15.64 10.32 -24.04
C HIS A 222 -14.68 9.97 -25.19
N GLN A 223 -14.75 10.72 -26.29
CA GLN A 223 -13.86 10.54 -27.45
C GLN A 223 -12.39 10.81 -27.12
N ASP A 224 -12.12 11.83 -26.31
CA ASP A 224 -10.77 12.29 -25.93
C ASP A 224 -10.29 11.67 -24.60
N ARG A 225 -11.02 10.68 -24.09
CA ARG A 225 -10.76 10.08 -22.79
C ARG A 225 -10.26 8.65 -22.94
N HIS A 226 -9.20 8.36 -22.19
CA HIS A 226 -8.71 7.00 -21.99
C HIS A 226 -9.78 6.11 -21.33
N TYR A 227 -9.85 4.82 -21.70
CA TYR A 227 -10.88 3.91 -21.16
C TYR A 227 -10.73 3.70 -19.63
N ALA A 228 -9.52 3.84 -19.11
CA ALA A 228 -9.19 3.74 -17.68
C ALA A 228 -9.47 5.02 -16.87
N CYS A 229 -10.04 6.07 -17.47
CA CYS A 229 -10.31 7.31 -16.74
C CYS A 229 -11.55 7.22 -15.85
N MET A 230 -11.39 7.60 -14.59
CA MET A 230 -12.47 7.66 -13.59
C MET A 230 -12.37 8.96 -12.78
N ALA A 231 -12.17 10.08 -13.49
CA ALA A 231 -12.00 11.41 -12.90
C ALA A 231 -13.11 11.77 -11.89
N ILE A 232 -12.74 12.56 -10.88
CA ILE A 232 -13.62 12.98 -9.79
C ILE A 232 -14.23 14.35 -10.14
N ASP A 233 -15.56 14.48 -10.02
CA ASP A 233 -16.25 15.76 -10.24
C ASP A 233 -16.02 16.70 -9.07
N ILE A 234 -15.68 17.95 -9.36
CA ILE A 234 -15.62 19.02 -8.36
C ILE A 234 -16.75 20.01 -8.66
N SER A 235 -17.57 20.29 -7.64
CA SER A 235 -18.64 21.27 -7.75
C SER A 235 -18.08 22.68 -7.98
N PRO A 236 -18.70 23.52 -8.82
CA PRO A 236 -18.36 24.94 -8.91
C PRO A 236 -18.47 25.68 -7.56
N ASN A 237 -19.31 25.16 -6.65
CA ASN A 237 -19.50 25.70 -5.30
C ASN A 237 -18.57 25.04 -4.26
N ASP A 238 -17.55 24.27 -4.69
CA ASP A 238 -16.57 23.70 -3.77
C ASP A 238 -15.87 24.82 -2.97
N PRO A 239 -15.81 24.72 -1.63
CA PRO A 239 -15.32 25.80 -0.77
C PRO A 239 -13.83 26.10 -0.95
N PHE A 240 -13.06 25.16 -1.52
CA PHE A 240 -11.63 25.33 -1.76
C PHE A 240 -11.32 25.44 -3.25
N TYR A 241 -11.64 24.41 -4.02
CA TYR A 241 -11.32 24.30 -5.44
C TYR A 241 -12.13 25.24 -6.32
N GLY A 242 -13.33 25.66 -5.89
CA GLY A 242 -14.15 26.63 -6.62
C GLY A 242 -13.45 27.98 -6.80
N ARG A 243 -12.60 28.39 -5.84
CA ARG A 243 -11.76 29.61 -5.91
C ARG A 243 -10.72 29.57 -7.01
N PHE A 244 -10.33 28.37 -7.44
CA PHE A 244 -9.38 28.14 -8.53
C PHE A 244 -10.08 27.75 -9.85
N HIS A 245 -11.42 27.79 -9.87
CA HIS A 245 -12.25 27.32 -10.98
C HIS A 245 -12.02 25.84 -11.38
N GLN A 246 -11.47 25.03 -10.47
CA GLN A 246 -11.23 23.62 -10.71
C GLN A 246 -12.55 22.84 -10.65
N LYS A 247 -12.85 22.04 -11.67
CA LYS A 247 -14.08 21.24 -11.77
C LYS A 247 -13.83 19.73 -11.95
N CYS A 248 -12.58 19.33 -12.15
CA CYS A 248 -12.20 17.94 -12.39
C CYS A 248 -10.94 17.60 -11.61
N MET A 249 -10.92 16.51 -10.85
CA MET A 249 -9.69 15.98 -10.26
C MET A 249 -9.29 14.71 -10.99
N ASN A 250 -8.04 14.67 -11.47
CA ASN A 250 -7.53 13.59 -12.29
C ASN A 250 -7.50 12.29 -11.47
N PHE A 251 -8.05 11.22 -12.03
CA PHE A 251 -8.02 9.90 -11.41
C PHE A 251 -8.06 8.83 -12.50
N VAL A 252 -7.09 7.92 -12.42
CA VAL A 252 -6.92 6.80 -13.35
C VAL A 252 -7.11 5.50 -12.57
N ARG A 253 -7.84 4.58 -13.18
CA ARG A 253 -8.14 3.27 -12.58
C ARG A 253 -6.88 2.44 -12.39
N SER A 254 -6.92 1.56 -11.41
CA SER A 254 -5.81 0.67 -11.10
C SER A 254 -5.63 -0.41 -12.17
N VAL A 255 -4.38 -0.78 -12.42
CA VAL A 255 -4.00 -1.89 -13.30
C VAL A 255 -4.60 -3.21 -12.80
N LEU A 256 -5.06 -4.02 -13.74
CA LEU A 256 -5.60 -5.35 -13.48
C LEU A 256 -4.50 -6.42 -13.54
N ALA A 257 -4.66 -7.47 -12.75
CA ALA A 257 -3.87 -8.69 -12.85
C ALA A 257 -4.76 -9.86 -13.32
N PRO A 258 -4.24 -10.78 -14.14
CA PRO A 258 -4.99 -11.95 -14.53
C PRO A 258 -5.12 -12.90 -13.33
N ARG A 259 -6.22 -13.65 -13.29
CA ARG A 259 -6.46 -14.62 -12.23
C ARG A 259 -5.45 -15.77 -12.32
N GLN A 260 -5.03 -16.28 -11.16
CA GLN A 260 -4.01 -17.33 -11.08
C GLN A 260 -4.58 -18.74 -11.37
N ASP A 261 -5.89 -18.92 -11.27
CA ASP A 261 -6.61 -20.16 -11.56
C ASP A 261 -6.96 -20.31 -13.05
N CYS A 262 -6.65 -19.32 -13.89
CA CYS A 262 -6.92 -19.32 -15.34
C CYS A 262 -8.42 -19.52 -15.67
N THR A 263 -9.31 -18.88 -14.90
CA THR A 263 -10.75 -18.89 -15.14
C THR A 263 -11.29 -17.54 -15.60
N LEU A 264 -12.48 -17.52 -16.22
CA LEU A 264 -13.27 -16.28 -16.34
C LEU A 264 -13.64 -15.76 -14.95
N GLY A 265 -13.77 -14.44 -14.80
CA GLY A 265 -14.08 -13.82 -13.52
C GLY A 265 -14.14 -12.30 -13.56
N TYR A 266 -14.59 -11.71 -12.46
CA TYR A 266 -14.50 -10.27 -12.26
C TYR A 266 -13.05 -9.78 -12.27
N ALA A 267 -12.87 -8.51 -12.60
CA ALA A 267 -11.58 -7.86 -12.62
C ALA A 267 -10.96 -7.78 -11.21
N GLN A 268 -9.66 -8.09 -11.14
CA GLN A 268 -8.87 -8.01 -9.92
C GLN A 268 -7.69 -7.06 -10.13
N GLN A 269 -7.46 -6.18 -9.17
CA GLN A 269 -6.35 -5.23 -9.24
C GLN A 269 -5.04 -5.91 -8.85
N MET A 270 -3.95 -5.49 -9.51
CA MET A 270 -2.62 -6.03 -9.28
C MET A 270 -1.99 -5.46 -8.01
N ASN A 271 -1.31 -6.33 -7.26
CA ASN A 271 -0.25 -5.94 -6.34
C ASN A 271 1.11 -6.11 -7.04
N LYS A 272 1.86 -5.03 -7.23
CA LYS A 272 3.15 -5.10 -7.96
C LYS A 272 4.26 -5.77 -7.14
N ILE A 273 4.19 -5.69 -5.81
CA ILE A 273 5.20 -6.24 -4.90
C ILE A 273 4.73 -7.54 -4.25
N THR A 274 5.65 -8.24 -3.58
CA THR A 274 5.34 -9.42 -2.78
C THR A 274 4.28 -9.08 -1.73
N HIS A 275 3.43 -10.05 -1.39
CA HIS A 275 2.39 -9.83 -0.38
C HIS A 275 2.90 -10.03 1.05
N PHE A 276 4.11 -10.58 1.23
CA PHE A 276 4.66 -10.96 2.53
C PHE A 276 5.37 -9.80 3.24
N ILE A 277 5.43 -9.86 4.56
CA ILE A 277 6.35 -9.01 5.35
C ILE A 277 7.75 -9.62 5.20
N ASP A 278 8.43 -9.26 4.13
CA ASP A 278 9.71 -9.84 3.71
C ASP A 278 10.78 -8.81 3.33
N GLY A 279 10.57 -7.56 3.76
CA GLY A 279 11.51 -6.47 3.55
C GLY A 279 11.65 -6.10 2.08
N SER A 280 10.67 -6.40 1.22
CA SER A 280 10.66 -6.00 -0.18
C SER A 280 10.86 -4.49 -0.38
N SER A 281 10.40 -3.68 0.58
CA SER A 281 10.65 -2.24 0.63
C SER A 281 12.14 -1.87 0.86
N ILE A 282 12.94 -2.78 1.40
CA ILE A 282 14.39 -2.64 1.62
C ILE A 282 15.16 -3.27 0.46
N TYR A 283 14.74 -4.46 0.01
CA TYR A 283 15.50 -5.34 -0.88
C TYR A 283 15.01 -5.36 -2.34
N GLY A 284 13.85 -4.78 -2.63
CA GLY A 284 13.15 -4.91 -3.91
C GLY A 284 12.37 -6.22 -4.02
N SER A 285 11.47 -6.29 -5.00
CA SER A 285 10.62 -7.48 -5.27
C SER A 285 11.06 -8.28 -6.49
N THR A 286 12.17 -7.91 -7.13
CA THR A 286 12.76 -8.66 -8.24
C THR A 286 14.27 -8.82 -8.05
N PRO A 287 14.88 -9.92 -8.54
CA PRO A 287 16.33 -10.09 -8.48
C PRO A 287 17.12 -8.94 -9.12
N GLU A 288 16.58 -8.30 -10.17
CA GLU A 288 17.18 -7.12 -10.79
C GLU A 288 17.21 -5.92 -9.83
N GLN A 289 16.10 -5.63 -9.15
CA GLN A 289 16.01 -4.56 -8.16
C GLN A 289 16.97 -4.84 -7.00
N THR A 290 16.97 -6.05 -6.44
CA THR A 290 17.90 -6.44 -5.38
C THR A 290 19.36 -6.29 -5.82
N GLY A 291 19.69 -6.70 -7.05
CA GLY A 291 21.04 -6.55 -7.59
C GLY A 291 21.51 -5.09 -7.66
N LYS A 292 20.63 -4.15 -8.03
CA LYS A 292 20.95 -2.71 -8.06
C LYS A 292 21.23 -2.11 -6.69
N LEU A 293 20.67 -2.69 -5.64
CA LEU A 293 20.79 -2.25 -4.25
C LEU A 293 22.00 -2.86 -3.53
N ARG A 294 22.58 -3.95 -4.03
CA ARG A 294 23.69 -4.65 -3.40
C ARG A 294 25.05 -4.06 -3.78
N ASN A 295 25.95 -4.04 -2.80
CA ASN A 295 27.35 -3.66 -3.00
C ASN A 295 28.20 -4.85 -3.50
N PHE A 296 27.70 -6.08 -3.35
CA PHE A 296 28.41 -7.34 -3.69
C PHE A 296 29.76 -7.49 -2.97
N GLU A 297 29.89 -6.85 -1.82
CA GLU A 297 31.01 -7.01 -0.92
C GLU A 297 30.49 -7.28 0.50
N LYS A 298 30.92 -8.40 1.09
CA LYS A 298 30.55 -8.83 2.45
C LYS A 298 29.04 -8.83 2.72
N GLY A 299 28.25 -9.13 1.69
CA GLY A 299 26.80 -9.20 1.73
C GLY A 299 26.10 -7.85 1.91
N MET A 300 26.80 -6.72 1.79
CA MET A 300 26.26 -5.39 2.11
C MET A 300 25.37 -4.81 1.01
N LEU A 301 24.45 -3.93 1.42
CA LEU A 301 23.74 -2.99 0.57
C LEU A 301 24.61 -1.75 0.27
N ARG A 302 24.41 -1.17 -0.91
CA ARG A 302 25.06 0.09 -1.32
C ARG A 302 24.65 1.22 -0.41
N ILE A 303 25.57 2.14 -0.18
CA ILE A 303 25.33 3.36 0.59
C ILE A 303 25.78 4.58 -0.20
N PHE A 304 25.17 5.72 0.13
CA PHE A 304 25.74 7.02 -0.15
C PHE A 304 26.43 7.52 1.13
N ASN A 305 27.74 7.74 1.08
CA ASN A 305 28.47 8.33 2.20
C ASN A 305 28.33 9.85 2.15
N ASP A 306 27.48 10.40 3.02
CA ASP A 306 27.22 11.83 3.14
C ASP A 306 28.00 12.38 4.35
N PHE A 307 29.26 12.78 4.11
CA PHE A 307 30.16 13.35 5.13
C PHE A 307 30.39 12.44 6.36
N GLY A 308 30.57 11.14 6.13
CA GLY A 308 30.78 10.14 7.18
C GLY A 308 29.51 9.44 7.64
N ARG A 309 28.33 9.87 7.18
CA ARG A 309 27.05 9.22 7.46
C ARG A 309 26.67 8.26 6.34
N SER A 310 26.21 7.06 6.72
CA SER A 310 25.73 6.06 5.77
C SER A 310 24.27 6.34 5.44
N MET A 311 24.00 6.91 4.27
CA MET A 311 22.64 7.17 3.78
C MET A 311 22.27 6.15 2.71
N LEU A 312 20.98 6.07 2.39
CA LEU A 312 20.51 5.32 1.22
C LEU A 312 21.29 5.70 -0.04
N PRO A 313 21.52 4.76 -0.98
CA PRO A 313 22.15 5.10 -2.25
C PRO A 313 21.33 6.16 -2.99
N LEU A 314 21.98 6.99 -3.79
CA LEU A 314 21.28 8.00 -4.60
C LEU A 314 20.68 7.35 -5.85
N SER A 315 19.49 7.79 -6.22
CA SER A 315 18.87 7.45 -7.50
C SER A 315 19.39 8.34 -8.62
N GLU A 316 19.55 7.75 -9.81
CA GLU A 316 19.87 8.45 -11.05
C GLU A 316 18.60 8.86 -11.82
N ASP A 317 17.42 8.43 -11.38
CA ASP A 317 16.13 8.77 -12.01
C ASP A 317 15.67 10.18 -11.59
N PRO A 318 15.53 11.12 -12.55
CA PRO A 318 15.16 12.51 -12.24
C PRO A 318 13.71 12.68 -11.76
N ASP A 319 12.84 11.67 -11.86
CA ASP A 319 11.47 11.73 -11.34
C ASP A 319 11.31 11.16 -9.93
N GLU A 320 12.33 10.51 -9.36
CA GLU A 320 12.26 9.91 -8.01
C GLU A 320 11.97 10.93 -6.92
N CYS A 321 12.40 12.18 -7.13
CA CYS A 321 12.07 13.28 -6.25
C CYS A 321 11.99 14.61 -7.03
N LEU A 322 11.50 15.66 -6.38
CA LEU A 322 11.36 16.99 -6.99
C LEU A 322 12.66 17.81 -6.98
N SER A 323 13.70 17.30 -6.33
CA SER A 323 14.92 18.06 -6.09
C SER A 323 15.78 18.08 -7.36
N LYS A 324 15.85 19.24 -8.02
CA LYS A 324 16.56 19.45 -9.31
C LYS A 324 17.86 20.27 -9.19
N GLU A 325 18.23 20.66 -7.98
CA GLU A 325 19.40 21.52 -7.74
C GLU A 325 20.72 20.73 -7.74
N GLN A 326 21.84 21.40 -8.06
CA GLN A 326 23.16 20.81 -7.91
C GLN A 326 23.37 20.44 -6.43
N ASN A 327 23.69 19.17 -6.13
CA ASN A 327 23.72 18.57 -4.78
C ASN A 327 22.37 18.13 -4.18
N SER A 328 21.30 18.00 -4.97
CA SER A 328 20.10 17.32 -4.48
C SER A 328 20.32 15.83 -4.27
N ALA A 329 19.67 15.25 -3.26
CA ALA A 329 19.60 13.81 -3.06
C ALA A 329 18.18 13.34 -3.40
N CYS A 330 18.05 12.40 -4.34
CA CYS A 330 16.90 11.50 -4.41
C CYS A 330 17.41 10.13 -3.99
N TYR A 331 16.75 9.47 -3.05
CA TYR A 331 17.24 8.20 -2.48
C TYR A 331 16.63 7.00 -3.20
N LEU A 332 17.40 5.92 -3.28
CA LEU A 332 16.99 4.65 -3.87
C LEU A 332 16.85 3.59 -2.77
N SER A 333 15.76 2.83 -2.80
CA SER A 333 15.56 1.64 -1.97
C SER A 333 14.80 0.55 -2.74
N GLY A 334 14.28 -0.47 -2.06
CA GLY A 334 13.43 -1.50 -2.66
C GLY A 334 12.06 -1.01 -3.12
N ASP A 335 11.60 0.15 -2.64
CA ASP A 335 10.29 0.72 -2.94
C ASP A 335 10.37 2.09 -3.66
N SER A 336 9.54 2.29 -4.69
CA SER A 336 9.53 3.53 -5.50
C SER A 336 8.95 4.75 -4.78
N ARG A 337 8.31 4.56 -3.62
CA ARG A 337 7.70 5.64 -2.85
C ARG A 337 8.61 6.11 -1.70
N THR A 338 9.85 5.62 -1.62
CA THR A 338 10.84 6.00 -0.59
C THR A 338 10.92 7.50 -0.34
N ASN A 339 10.92 8.29 -1.40
CA ASN A 339 11.07 9.75 -1.35
C ASN A 339 9.77 10.50 -1.08
N GLN A 340 8.62 9.82 -0.95
CA GLN A 340 7.31 10.45 -0.78
C GLN A 340 7.27 11.39 0.43
N MET A 341 7.89 10.97 1.55
CA MET A 341 8.03 11.75 2.77
C MET A 341 9.42 11.55 3.38
N ILE A 342 9.99 12.59 3.99
CA ILE A 342 11.34 12.55 4.57
C ILE A 342 11.45 11.58 5.76
N SER A 343 10.37 11.38 6.50
CA SER A 343 10.27 10.42 7.59
C SER A 343 10.26 8.97 7.11
N LEU A 344 9.81 8.71 5.88
CA LEU A 344 9.94 7.40 5.24
C LEU A 344 11.40 7.11 4.87
N VAL A 345 12.11 8.09 4.30
CA VAL A 345 13.57 8.01 4.05
C VAL A 345 14.34 7.66 5.32
N ALA A 346 13.97 8.23 6.47
CA ALA A 346 14.60 7.90 7.75
C ALA A 346 14.43 6.42 8.12
N LEU A 347 13.23 5.84 8.01
CA LEU A 347 13.01 4.41 8.28
C LEU A 347 13.75 3.50 7.30
N HIS A 348 13.70 3.79 5.99
CA HIS A 348 14.49 3.03 5.01
C HIS A 348 16.00 3.09 5.33
N THR A 349 16.50 4.25 5.78
CA THR A 349 17.91 4.40 6.18
C THR A 349 18.22 3.55 7.42
N ILE A 350 17.36 3.53 8.44
CA ILE A 350 17.54 2.70 9.64
C ILE A 350 17.62 1.21 9.27
N PHE A 351 16.70 0.71 8.46
CA PHE A 351 16.69 -0.70 8.06
C PHE A 351 17.85 -1.07 7.12
N LEU A 352 18.28 -0.16 6.24
CA LEU A 352 19.49 -0.37 5.44
C LEU A 352 20.73 -0.48 6.35
N ARG A 353 20.86 0.42 7.32
CA ARG A 353 21.98 0.41 8.27
C ARG A 353 21.98 -0.86 9.10
N GLU A 354 20.80 -1.31 9.54
CA GLU A 354 20.66 -2.57 10.28
C GLU A 354 21.11 -3.77 9.44
N HIS A 355 20.72 -3.85 8.17
CA HIS A 355 21.23 -4.88 7.26
C HIS A 355 22.76 -4.88 7.18
N ASN A 356 23.37 -3.71 6.95
CA ASN A 356 24.83 -3.60 6.82
C ASN A 356 25.54 -3.90 8.15
N ARG A 357 24.95 -3.55 9.29
CA ARG A 357 25.44 -3.87 10.63
C ARG A 357 25.44 -5.38 10.86
N VAL A 358 24.33 -6.06 10.57
CA VAL A 358 24.20 -7.52 10.69
C VAL A 358 25.16 -8.23 9.72
N ALA A 359 25.21 -7.80 8.46
CA ALA A 359 26.13 -8.37 7.45
C ALA A 359 27.60 -8.24 7.89
N TYR A 360 27.99 -7.10 8.43
CA TYR A 360 29.34 -6.87 8.96
C TYR A 360 29.69 -7.83 10.10
N GLU A 361 28.82 -7.96 11.10
CA GLU A 361 29.07 -8.87 12.24
C GLU A 361 29.05 -10.34 11.81
N LEU A 362 28.16 -10.73 10.88
CA LEU A 362 28.15 -12.08 10.31
C LEU A 362 29.44 -12.39 9.54
N ALA A 363 29.94 -11.45 8.74
CA ALA A 363 31.21 -11.61 8.01
C ALA A 363 32.40 -11.76 8.96
N LYS A 364 32.39 -11.06 10.09
CA LYS A 364 33.41 -11.16 11.14
C LYS A 364 33.35 -12.49 11.89
N LEU A 365 32.15 -12.95 12.24
CA LEU A 365 31.93 -14.23 12.91
C LEU A 365 32.19 -15.43 11.98
N ASN A 366 31.93 -15.26 10.69
CA ASN A 366 32.05 -16.32 9.68
C ASN A 366 32.97 -15.88 8.51
N PRO A 367 34.30 -15.79 8.71
CA PRO A 367 35.22 -15.36 7.64
C PRO A 367 35.25 -16.26 6.40
N HIS A 368 34.65 -17.45 6.48
CA HIS A 368 34.55 -18.44 5.41
C HIS A 368 33.29 -18.28 4.54
N TRP A 369 32.34 -17.42 4.93
CA TRP A 369 31.15 -17.15 4.13
C TRP A 369 31.46 -16.22 2.96
N ASN A 370 30.87 -16.50 1.81
CA ASN A 370 30.93 -15.61 0.65
C ASN A 370 29.88 -14.49 0.76
N ASP A 371 29.97 -13.52 -0.15
CA ASP A 371 29.06 -12.37 -0.24
C ASP A 371 27.57 -12.79 -0.22
N GLU A 372 27.20 -13.75 -1.08
CA GLU A 372 25.82 -14.20 -1.22
C GLU A 372 25.26 -14.80 0.08
N ARG A 373 26.06 -15.65 0.75
CA ARG A 373 25.65 -16.25 2.02
C ARG A 373 25.43 -15.19 3.08
N ILE A 374 26.34 -14.21 3.19
CA ILE A 374 26.22 -13.13 4.18
C ILE A 374 24.97 -12.28 3.88
N PHE A 375 24.75 -11.92 2.62
CA PHE A 375 23.57 -11.14 2.20
C PHE A 375 22.27 -11.85 2.56
N LEU A 376 22.14 -13.13 2.22
CA LEU A 376 20.91 -13.89 2.45
C LEU A 376 20.63 -14.13 3.94
N GLU A 377 21.66 -14.38 4.76
CA GLU A 377 21.51 -14.51 6.21
C GLU A 377 21.17 -13.17 6.87
N ALA A 378 21.85 -12.08 6.49
CA ALA A 378 21.54 -10.74 6.99
C ALA A 378 20.13 -10.31 6.61
N ARG A 379 19.72 -10.54 5.34
CA ARG A 379 18.35 -10.30 4.87
C ARG A 379 17.35 -11.07 5.73
N GLN A 380 17.59 -12.35 5.98
CA GLN A 380 16.67 -13.18 6.74
C GLN A 380 16.51 -12.72 8.19
N ILE A 381 17.60 -12.30 8.84
CA ILE A 381 17.58 -11.74 10.20
C ILE A 381 16.76 -10.44 10.23
N VAL A 382 17.05 -9.49 9.33
CA VAL A 382 16.33 -8.20 9.29
C VAL A 382 14.84 -8.38 8.98
N ILE A 383 14.48 -9.36 8.14
CA ILE A 383 13.07 -9.72 7.91
C ILE A 383 12.42 -10.21 9.21
N ALA A 384 13.10 -11.08 9.96
CA ALA A 384 12.58 -11.55 11.24
C ALA A 384 12.44 -10.40 12.25
N GLU A 385 13.37 -9.44 12.27
CA GLU A 385 13.27 -8.22 13.08
C GLU A 385 12.06 -7.37 12.71
N LEU A 386 11.81 -7.16 11.42
CA LEU A 386 10.62 -6.46 10.92
C LEU A 386 9.32 -7.18 11.33
N GLN A 387 9.29 -8.52 11.22
CA GLN A 387 8.17 -9.33 11.66
C GLN A 387 7.97 -9.23 13.18
N VAL A 388 9.04 -9.28 13.99
CA VAL A 388 8.96 -9.11 15.45
C VAL A 388 8.36 -7.76 15.81
N ILE A 389 8.90 -6.66 15.28
CA ILE A 389 8.40 -5.30 15.56
C ILE A 389 6.93 -5.18 15.17
N THR A 390 6.55 -5.75 14.02
CA THR A 390 5.17 -5.73 13.54
C THR A 390 4.20 -6.41 14.51
N TYR A 391 4.42 -7.68 14.83
CA TYR A 391 3.46 -8.46 15.63
C TYR A 391 3.55 -8.20 17.14
N LYS A 392 4.71 -7.77 17.63
CA LYS A 392 4.94 -7.54 19.06
C LYS A 392 4.64 -6.11 19.50
N GLU A 393 4.97 -5.12 18.69
CA GLU A 393 4.89 -3.71 19.10
C GLU A 393 3.79 -2.95 18.36
N PHE A 394 3.70 -3.10 17.03
CA PHE A 394 2.77 -2.32 16.21
C PHE A 394 1.33 -2.85 16.24
N LEU A 395 1.10 -4.14 15.98
CA LEU A 395 -0.26 -4.69 15.85
C LEU A 395 -1.12 -4.58 17.11
N PRO A 396 -0.61 -4.84 18.33
CA PRO A 396 -1.41 -4.68 19.55
C PRO A 396 -1.98 -3.27 19.72
N ILE A 397 -1.27 -2.25 19.24
CA ILE A 397 -1.73 -0.85 19.24
C ILE A 397 -2.86 -0.66 18.22
N VAL A 398 -2.70 -1.23 17.03
CA VAL A 398 -3.66 -1.05 15.94
C VAL A 398 -4.96 -1.78 16.23
N VAL A 399 -4.91 -3.08 16.49
CA VAL A 399 -6.11 -3.93 16.60
C VAL A 399 -6.55 -4.25 18.03
N GLY A 400 -5.74 -3.91 19.03
CA GLY A 400 -6.02 -4.19 20.44
C GLY A 400 -5.74 -5.65 20.84
N ASN A 401 -5.58 -5.88 22.15
CA ASN A 401 -5.22 -7.19 22.70
C ASN A 401 -6.27 -8.28 22.43
N ALA A 402 -7.56 -7.92 22.46
CA ALA A 402 -8.64 -8.85 22.18
C ALA A 402 -8.53 -9.46 20.76
N ALA A 403 -8.25 -8.65 19.74
CA ALA A 403 -8.07 -9.15 18.38
C ALA A 403 -6.76 -9.93 18.22
N MET A 404 -5.69 -9.55 18.94
CA MET A 404 -4.44 -10.33 18.96
C MET A 404 -4.67 -11.77 19.45
N GLU A 405 -5.55 -11.96 20.44
CA GLU A 405 -5.93 -13.29 20.94
C GLU A 405 -6.89 -14.02 19.98
N GLU A 406 -7.97 -13.36 19.56
CA GLU A 406 -9.00 -13.91 18.67
C GLU A 406 -8.40 -14.45 17.37
N PHE A 407 -7.50 -13.69 16.75
CA PHE A 407 -6.82 -14.06 15.50
C PHE A 407 -5.47 -14.76 15.73
N ARG A 408 -5.11 -15.11 16.98
CA ARG A 408 -3.87 -15.85 17.32
C ARG A 408 -2.60 -15.21 16.73
N LEU A 409 -2.49 -13.88 16.84
CA LEU A 409 -1.43 -13.08 16.22
C LEU A 409 -0.17 -12.99 17.09
N SER A 410 -0.30 -13.15 18.41
CA SER A 410 0.82 -13.10 19.35
C SER A 410 1.95 -14.06 18.99
N LEU A 411 3.20 -13.59 19.13
CA LEU A 411 4.40 -14.39 18.88
C LEU A 411 4.56 -15.47 19.96
N SER A 412 5.24 -16.57 19.61
CA SER A 412 5.63 -17.60 20.57
C SER A 412 6.66 -17.06 21.57
N GLN A 413 6.84 -17.75 22.71
CA GLN A 413 7.71 -17.31 23.80
C GLN A 413 8.96 -18.17 23.94
N GLY A 414 9.99 -17.62 24.60
CA GLY A 414 11.16 -18.38 25.03
C GLY A 414 11.91 -19.04 23.87
N LEU A 415 12.04 -20.37 23.94
CA LEU A 415 12.75 -21.23 22.98
C LEU A 415 11.80 -21.97 22.03
N ASP A 416 10.50 -21.68 22.09
CA ASP A 416 9.51 -22.48 21.37
C ASP A 416 9.50 -22.16 19.87
N TYR A 417 9.19 -23.17 19.07
CA TYR A 417 8.82 -23.01 17.66
C TYR A 417 7.31 -22.80 17.53
N SER A 418 6.91 -22.20 16.41
CA SER A 418 5.53 -22.17 15.96
C SER A 418 5.26 -23.28 14.94
N TYR A 419 4.03 -23.80 14.96
CA TYR A 419 3.49 -24.76 14.00
C TYR A 419 2.29 -24.17 13.25
N ASP A 420 2.26 -22.84 13.18
CA ASP A 420 1.12 -22.06 12.74
C ASP A 420 0.91 -22.03 11.23
N TYR A 421 1.92 -22.40 10.44
CA TYR A 421 1.81 -22.40 8.99
C TYR A 421 0.72 -23.36 8.52
N ASP A 422 -0.20 -22.85 7.72
CA ASP A 422 -1.27 -23.60 7.08
C ASP A 422 -1.19 -23.39 5.55
N PRO A 423 -0.85 -24.42 4.76
CA PRO A 423 -0.75 -24.30 3.30
C PRO A 423 -2.11 -24.05 2.62
N SER A 424 -3.23 -24.15 3.32
CA SER A 424 -4.56 -23.79 2.80
C SER A 424 -4.90 -22.30 2.98
N VAL A 425 -4.15 -21.58 3.82
CA VAL A 425 -4.32 -20.13 4.01
C VAL A 425 -3.64 -19.38 2.88
N GLU A 426 -4.42 -18.60 2.12
CA GLU A 426 -3.87 -17.73 1.09
C GLU A 426 -3.26 -16.46 1.72
N PRO A 427 -1.94 -16.22 1.54
CA PRO A 427 -1.23 -15.06 2.13
C PRO A 427 -1.42 -13.76 1.34
N SER A 428 -2.03 -13.81 0.16
CA SER A 428 -2.25 -12.65 -0.70
C SER A 428 -3.01 -11.57 0.07
N VAL A 429 -2.49 -10.34 0.08
CA VAL A 429 -3.17 -9.16 0.65
C VAL A 429 -4.55 -8.99 0.03
N THR A 430 -5.54 -8.75 0.87
CA THR A 430 -6.93 -8.51 0.49
C THR A 430 -7.12 -7.09 -0.03
N ASN A 431 -8.01 -6.93 -0.99
CA ASN A 431 -8.30 -5.64 -1.59
C ASN A 431 -8.90 -4.65 -0.58
N GLU A 432 -9.74 -5.16 0.32
CA GLU A 432 -10.32 -4.44 1.46
C GLU A 432 -9.25 -3.83 2.37
N PHE A 433 -8.21 -4.60 2.69
CA PHE A 433 -7.09 -4.14 3.49
C PHE A 433 -6.32 -3.03 2.77
N ALA A 434 -5.90 -3.28 1.52
CA ALA A 434 -5.02 -2.38 0.75
C ALA A 434 -5.71 -1.05 0.34
N SER A 435 -7.02 -1.11 0.06
CA SER A 435 -7.76 0.00 -0.54
C SER A 435 -8.66 0.75 0.44
N ALA A 436 -8.89 0.20 1.63
CA ALA A 436 -9.68 0.85 2.68
C ALA A 436 -9.05 0.71 4.07
N ALA A 437 -9.06 -0.49 4.69
CA ALA A 437 -8.84 -0.60 6.13
C ALA A 437 -7.47 -0.08 6.56
N PHE A 438 -6.38 -0.50 5.90
CA PHE A 438 -5.01 -0.07 6.27
C PHE A 438 -4.68 1.38 5.86
N ARG A 439 -5.63 2.07 5.20
CA ARG A 439 -5.56 3.51 4.92
C ARG A 439 -6.12 4.35 6.06
N PHE A 440 -6.48 3.75 7.20
CA PHE A 440 -6.78 4.48 8.44
C PHE A 440 -5.62 5.42 8.82
N GLY A 441 -4.38 5.04 8.50
CA GLY A 441 -3.18 5.84 8.79
C GLY A 441 -3.21 7.24 8.17
N HIS A 442 -4.01 7.49 7.12
CA HIS A 442 -4.12 8.84 6.56
C HIS A 442 -4.79 9.85 7.49
N SER A 443 -5.62 9.41 8.45
CA SER A 443 -6.17 10.30 9.48
C SER A 443 -5.23 10.49 10.66
N THR A 444 -4.19 9.65 10.80
CA THR A 444 -3.23 9.74 11.91
C THR A 444 -2.04 10.68 11.63
N VAL A 445 -1.97 11.23 10.41
CA VAL A 445 -0.92 12.14 9.96
C VAL A 445 -1.15 13.55 10.51
N ASP A 446 -0.16 14.07 11.22
CA ASP A 446 -0.07 15.51 11.50
C ASP A 446 0.39 16.26 10.24
N GLY A 447 -0.29 17.36 9.90
CA GLY A 447 0.09 18.23 8.78
C GLY A 447 1.39 19.01 9.03
N LEU A 448 1.86 19.05 10.28
CA LEU A 448 3.08 19.74 10.69
C LEU A 448 4.03 18.79 11.42
N LEU A 449 5.28 18.70 10.96
CA LEU A 449 6.35 18.04 11.71
C LEU A 449 7.06 19.07 12.59
N LYS A 450 6.97 18.90 13.90
CA LYS A 450 7.69 19.75 14.87
C LYS A 450 9.07 19.18 15.12
N ILE A 451 10.12 19.89 14.70
CA ILE A 451 11.50 19.46 14.81
C ILE A 451 12.11 20.09 16.06
N PHE A 452 12.61 19.24 16.95
CA PHE A 452 13.19 19.67 18.22
C PHE A 452 14.70 19.56 18.17
N GLY A 453 15.38 20.66 18.51
CA GLY A 453 16.80 20.65 18.82
C GLY A 453 17.05 20.20 20.26
N LYS A 454 18.24 20.52 20.79
CA LYS A 454 18.65 20.08 22.14
C LYS A 454 17.83 20.67 23.29
N GLU A 455 17.37 21.91 23.17
CA GLU A 455 16.77 22.65 24.29
C GLU A 455 15.35 23.15 24.02
N ARG A 456 14.97 23.27 22.75
CA ARG A 456 13.67 23.81 22.32
C ARG A 456 13.28 23.29 20.94
N MET A 457 12.03 23.57 20.55
CA MET A 457 11.60 23.40 19.17
C MET A 457 12.33 24.41 18.27
N ASP A 458 12.97 23.91 17.22
CA ASP A 458 13.78 24.72 16.31
C ASP A 458 13.00 25.09 15.04
N GLU A 459 12.12 24.19 14.56
CA GLU A 459 11.38 24.37 13.30
C GLU A 459 10.02 23.65 13.35
N MET A 460 9.03 24.19 12.62
CA MET A 460 7.83 23.46 12.22
C MET A 460 7.80 23.34 10.71
N ILE A 461 7.68 22.12 10.21
CA ILE A 461 7.73 21.83 8.78
C ILE A 461 6.33 21.47 8.30
N PHE A 462 5.81 22.25 7.35
CA PHE A 462 4.54 21.93 6.70
C PHE A 462 4.72 20.77 5.72
N LEU A 463 3.99 19.68 5.95
CA LEU A 463 4.18 18.41 5.24
C LEU A 463 4.19 18.55 3.70
N PRO A 464 3.28 19.30 3.06
CA PRO A 464 3.28 19.48 1.60
C PRO A 464 4.57 20.09 1.02
N GLU A 465 5.35 20.82 1.81
CA GLU A 465 6.60 21.46 1.36
C GLU A 465 7.77 20.50 1.29
N ILE A 466 7.67 19.34 1.96
CA ILE A 466 8.74 18.34 2.04
C ILE A 466 8.42 17.04 1.31
N MET A 467 7.21 16.90 0.75
CA MET A 467 6.87 15.77 -0.09
C MET A 467 7.79 15.72 -1.32
N PHE A 468 8.38 14.55 -1.61
CA PHE A 468 9.36 14.38 -2.68
C PHE A 468 10.58 15.32 -2.60
N GLN A 469 10.90 15.85 -1.41
CA GLN A 469 12.04 16.76 -1.22
C GLN A 469 12.93 16.30 -0.06
N PRO A 470 13.70 15.22 -0.22
CA PRO A 470 14.45 14.62 0.87
C PRO A 470 15.82 15.28 1.11
N ASN A 471 16.13 16.38 0.41
CA ASN A 471 17.37 17.15 0.60
C ASN A 471 17.68 17.52 2.05
N ARG A 472 16.65 17.71 2.89
CA ARG A 472 16.83 18.00 4.32
C ARG A 472 17.58 16.89 5.07
N MET A 473 17.48 15.64 4.62
CA MET A 473 18.21 14.49 5.18
C MET A 473 19.74 14.63 5.07
N ARG A 474 20.23 15.50 4.17
CA ARG A 474 21.66 15.81 4.05
C ARG A 474 22.20 16.72 5.16
N LYS A 475 21.32 17.33 5.96
CA LYS A 475 21.75 18.11 7.14
C LYS A 475 22.23 17.15 8.23
N LEU A 476 23.39 17.44 8.83
CA LEU A 476 24.12 16.56 9.75
C LEU A 476 23.27 16.02 10.91
N PHE A 477 22.40 16.86 11.50
CA PHE A 477 21.63 16.51 12.69
C PHE A 477 20.19 16.11 12.41
N PHE A 478 19.70 16.35 11.19
CA PHE A 478 18.27 16.33 10.90
C PHE A 478 17.64 14.95 11.01
N MET A 479 18.37 13.88 10.69
CA MET A 479 17.84 12.51 10.83
C MET A 479 17.55 12.18 12.30
N ASP A 480 18.45 12.54 13.22
CA ASP A 480 18.25 12.32 14.65
C ASP A 480 17.14 13.20 15.23
N GLU A 481 17.04 14.46 14.79
CA GLU A 481 15.94 15.37 15.18
C GLU A 481 14.59 14.81 14.72
N LEU A 482 14.52 14.32 13.49
CA LEU A 482 13.32 13.71 12.94
C LEU A 482 12.94 12.42 13.66
N LEU A 483 13.91 11.53 13.93
CA LEU A 483 13.66 10.31 14.71
C LEU A 483 13.17 10.65 16.12
N SER A 484 13.74 11.67 16.76
CA SER A 484 13.28 12.17 18.05
C SER A 484 11.81 12.61 17.97
N THR A 485 11.45 13.43 16.99
CA THR A 485 10.06 13.85 16.73
C THR A 485 9.15 12.64 16.55
N LEU A 486 9.52 11.68 15.71
CA LEU A 486 8.71 10.49 15.46
C LEU A 486 8.45 9.67 16.74
N THR A 487 9.41 9.61 17.67
CA THR A 487 9.27 8.84 18.91
C THR A 487 8.80 9.64 20.13
N THR A 488 8.49 10.93 19.97
CA THR A 488 8.07 11.78 21.11
C THR A 488 6.80 12.57 20.86
N GLU A 489 6.52 12.99 19.63
CA GLU A 489 5.28 13.70 19.31
C GLU A 489 4.10 12.71 19.17
N PRO A 490 2.89 13.11 19.60
CA PRO A 490 1.71 12.28 19.46
C PRO A 490 1.25 12.20 18.00
N LEU A 491 0.67 11.07 17.60
CA LEU A 491 -0.06 10.96 16.34
C LEU A 491 -1.47 11.57 16.45
N GLN A 492 -2.08 11.88 15.30
CA GLN A 492 -3.50 12.25 15.23
C GLN A 492 -4.39 11.00 15.43
N GLN A 493 -5.61 11.21 15.90
CA GLN A 493 -6.57 10.14 16.15
C GLN A 493 -7.09 9.52 14.84
N VAL A 494 -7.50 8.25 14.89
CA VAL A 494 -8.31 7.67 13.82
C VAL A 494 -9.74 8.18 13.93
N ASP A 495 -10.09 9.10 13.04
CA ASP A 495 -11.44 9.68 12.92
C ASP A 495 -11.61 10.37 11.54
N ASN A 496 -12.64 11.22 11.41
CA ASN A 496 -12.91 11.99 10.20
C ASN A 496 -12.19 13.35 10.13
N ASN A 497 -11.20 13.59 10.97
CA ASN A 497 -10.33 14.75 10.86
C ASN A 497 -9.09 14.34 10.06
N ILE A 498 -8.85 15.03 8.96
CA ILE A 498 -7.66 14.81 8.14
C ILE A 498 -7.07 16.17 7.83
N ALA A 499 -5.78 16.31 8.14
CA ALA A 499 -5.03 17.54 7.96
C ALA A 499 -5.23 18.14 6.57
N GLU A 500 -5.40 19.46 6.49
CA GLU A 500 -5.48 20.18 5.21
C GLU A 500 -4.27 19.92 4.29
N ALA A 501 -3.12 19.60 4.89
CA ALA A 501 -1.94 19.09 4.19
C ALA A 501 -2.26 17.95 3.21
N LEU A 502 -3.18 17.05 3.58
CA LEU A 502 -3.56 15.89 2.78
C LEU A 502 -4.86 16.08 1.98
N THR A 503 -5.78 16.93 2.44
CA THR A 503 -7.09 17.12 1.77
C THR A 503 -7.15 18.28 0.77
N ARG A 504 -6.11 19.14 0.77
CA ARG A 504 -6.04 20.33 -0.11
C ARG A 504 -4.70 20.51 -0.79
N TYR A 505 -3.61 20.08 -0.15
CA TYR A 505 -2.25 20.40 -0.59
C TYR A 505 -1.37 19.19 -0.87
N MET A 506 -1.92 17.97 -0.88
CA MET A 506 -1.12 16.79 -1.13
C MET A 506 -0.51 16.86 -2.53
N PHE A 507 0.78 16.55 -2.66
CA PHE A 507 1.50 16.62 -3.95
C PHE A 507 1.48 18.01 -4.61
N ARG A 508 1.25 19.08 -3.85
CA ARG A 508 1.18 20.45 -4.38
C ARG A 508 2.44 20.85 -5.14
N ALA A 509 3.63 20.46 -4.68
CA ALA A 509 4.90 20.67 -5.39
C ALA A 509 5.11 22.11 -5.92
N GLY A 510 4.80 23.11 -5.09
CA GLY A 510 4.92 24.53 -5.46
C GLY A 510 3.74 25.13 -6.24
N ASN A 511 2.76 24.35 -6.67
CA ASN A 511 1.51 24.85 -7.30
C ASN A 511 0.65 25.63 -6.31
N ALA A 512 -0.50 26.21 -6.73
CA ALA A 512 -1.39 26.92 -5.80
C ALA A 512 -2.14 25.98 -4.83
N PHE A 513 -2.41 24.75 -5.27
CA PHE A 513 -3.13 23.72 -4.53
C PHE A 513 -2.58 22.33 -4.90
N GLY A 514 -2.96 21.32 -4.13
CA GLY A 514 -2.65 19.92 -4.38
C GLY A 514 -3.91 19.08 -4.64
N ILE A 515 -3.82 17.79 -4.38
CA ILE A 515 -4.91 16.83 -4.50
C ILE A 515 -5.49 16.51 -3.12
N ASP A 516 -6.76 16.13 -3.10
CA ASP A 516 -7.46 15.66 -1.91
C ASP A 516 -7.33 14.14 -1.76
N LEU A 517 -6.50 13.70 -0.82
CA LEU A 517 -6.26 12.28 -0.53
C LEU A 517 -7.53 11.54 -0.11
N ALA A 518 -8.45 12.19 0.59
CA ALA A 518 -9.69 11.56 1.02
C ALA A 518 -10.59 11.26 -0.18
N SER A 519 -10.69 12.20 -1.11
CA SER A 519 -11.38 12.00 -2.39
C SER A 519 -10.77 10.84 -3.18
N LEU A 520 -9.43 10.73 -3.21
CA LEU A 520 -8.73 9.63 -3.86
C LEU A 520 -9.00 8.28 -3.20
N ASN A 521 -9.01 8.21 -1.87
CA ASN A 521 -9.29 6.98 -1.12
C ASN A 521 -10.69 6.44 -1.42
N ILE A 522 -11.70 7.30 -1.35
CA ILE A 522 -13.09 6.95 -1.68
C ILE A 522 -13.19 6.46 -3.13
N GLN A 523 -12.61 7.21 -4.07
CA GLN A 523 -12.66 6.83 -5.48
C GLN A 523 -11.91 5.54 -5.77
N ARG A 524 -10.79 5.28 -5.08
CA ARG A 524 -10.03 4.03 -5.20
C ARG A 524 -10.81 2.83 -4.69
N GLY A 525 -11.54 2.96 -3.59
CA GLY A 525 -12.44 1.90 -3.11
C GLY A 525 -13.50 1.52 -4.16
N ARG A 526 -14.08 2.53 -4.84
CA ARG A 526 -15.06 2.32 -5.91
C ARG A 526 -14.45 1.73 -7.18
N ASP A 527 -13.26 2.15 -7.56
CA ASP A 527 -12.48 1.58 -8.67
C ASP A 527 -12.20 0.08 -8.45
N HIS A 528 -11.84 -0.28 -7.21
CA HIS A 528 -11.52 -1.64 -6.80
C HIS A 528 -12.74 -2.53 -6.55
N GLY A 529 -13.95 -1.98 -6.72
CA GLY A 529 -15.21 -2.71 -6.54
C GLY A 529 -15.43 -3.13 -5.09
N LEU A 530 -14.92 -2.37 -4.12
CA LEU A 530 -15.22 -2.64 -2.71
C LEU A 530 -16.73 -2.52 -2.48
N ARG A 531 -17.26 -3.42 -1.67
CA ARG A 531 -18.67 -3.42 -1.28
C ARG A 531 -19.01 -2.22 -0.38
N PRO A 532 -20.30 -1.93 -0.20
CA PRO A 532 -20.75 -1.03 0.85
C PRO A 532 -20.19 -1.42 2.22
N TYR A 533 -19.93 -0.42 3.05
CA TYR A 533 -19.50 -0.58 4.43
C TYR A 533 -20.36 -1.57 5.23
N ASN A 534 -21.68 -1.53 5.04
CA ASN A 534 -22.63 -2.40 5.73
C ASN A 534 -22.38 -3.91 5.48
N ASP A 535 -21.91 -4.30 4.29
CA ASP A 535 -21.62 -5.71 3.99
C ASP A 535 -20.42 -6.20 4.81
N TYR A 536 -19.45 -5.33 5.06
CA TYR A 536 -18.29 -5.66 5.89
C TYR A 536 -18.61 -5.64 7.38
N ARG A 537 -19.55 -4.81 7.82
CA ARG A 537 -20.09 -4.90 9.20
C ARG A 537 -20.67 -6.28 9.46
N GLU A 538 -21.50 -6.79 8.54
CA GLU A 538 -22.08 -8.13 8.65
C GLU A 538 -21.02 -9.23 8.59
N LEU A 539 -20.00 -9.08 7.72
CA LEU A 539 -18.87 -10.00 7.64
C LEU A 539 -18.17 -10.18 9.00
N VAL A 540 -17.98 -9.08 9.74
CA VAL A 540 -17.32 -9.09 11.07
C VAL A 540 -18.32 -9.33 12.22
N GLY A 541 -19.54 -9.74 11.92
CA GLY A 541 -20.56 -10.09 12.92
C GLY A 541 -21.28 -8.90 13.57
N LEU A 542 -21.10 -7.67 13.07
CA LEU A 542 -21.86 -6.51 13.51
C LEU A 542 -23.21 -6.42 12.80
N THR A 543 -24.18 -5.82 13.48
CA THR A 543 -25.50 -5.57 12.89
C THR A 543 -25.41 -4.59 11.71
N ARG A 544 -26.06 -4.96 10.60
CA ARG A 544 -26.29 -4.07 9.44
C ARG A 544 -27.09 -2.85 9.85
N ILE A 545 -26.63 -1.67 9.46
CA ILE A 545 -27.33 -0.41 9.70
C ILE A 545 -28.52 -0.33 8.73
N LYS A 546 -29.74 -0.10 9.23
CA LYS A 546 -30.96 -0.08 8.39
C LYS A 546 -31.39 1.31 7.98
N SER A 547 -31.01 2.32 8.74
CA SER A 547 -31.34 3.71 8.45
C SER A 547 -30.27 4.64 9.01
N PHE A 548 -30.21 5.87 8.48
CA PHE A 548 -29.32 6.89 9.03
C PHE A 548 -29.61 7.20 10.51
N ASP A 549 -30.79 6.85 11.02
CA ASP A 549 -31.16 7.09 12.41
C ASP A 549 -30.43 6.20 13.42
N GLU A 550 -29.80 5.12 12.97
CA GLU A 550 -28.95 4.25 13.78
C GLU A 550 -27.49 4.75 13.85
N LEU A 551 -27.13 5.75 13.05
CA LEU A 551 -25.79 6.35 13.03
C LEU A 551 -25.64 7.46 14.08
N ASN A 552 -24.39 7.76 14.40
CA ASN A 552 -24.00 8.82 15.33
C ASN A 552 -24.75 10.14 14.98
N PRO A 553 -25.55 10.70 15.91
CA PRO A 553 -26.35 11.90 15.65
C PRO A 553 -25.54 13.10 15.15
N LYS A 554 -24.26 13.22 15.52
CA LYS A 554 -23.38 14.30 15.07
C LYS A 554 -23.04 14.24 13.58
N LEU A 555 -23.10 13.05 12.99
CA LEU A 555 -22.70 12.79 11.60
C LEU A 555 -23.87 12.37 10.72
N ARG A 556 -25.00 11.94 11.31
CA ARG A 556 -26.23 11.51 10.64
C ARG A 556 -26.65 12.46 9.52
N ASP A 557 -26.86 13.73 9.85
CA ASP A 557 -27.39 14.70 8.88
C ASP A 557 -26.43 14.96 7.73
N LYS A 558 -25.12 14.93 8.03
CA LYS A 558 -24.07 15.07 7.02
C LYS A 558 -23.96 13.83 6.12
N LEU A 559 -24.13 12.63 6.66
CA LEU A 559 -24.14 11.40 5.87
C LEU A 559 -25.37 11.33 4.99
N LYS A 560 -26.54 11.65 5.54
CA LYS A 560 -27.81 11.72 4.80
C LYS A 560 -27.82 12.75 3.68
N SER A 561 -26.99 13.79 3.77
CA SER A 561 -26.89 14.81 2.71
C SER A 561 -26.00 14.40 1.54
N VAL A 562 -25.19 13.35 1.68
CA VAL A 562 -24.27 12.88 0.61
C VAL A 562 -24.55 11.46 0.15
N TYR A 563 -25.15 10.60 0.98
CA TYR A 563 -25.55 9.25 0.60
C TYR A 563 -27.07 9.12 0.56
N GLU A 564 -27.59 8.44 -0.47
CA GLU A 564 -29.03 8.20 -0.63
C GLU A 564 -29.50 7.05 0.28
N SER A 565 -28.67 6.02 0.44
CA SER A 565 -28.86 4.87 1.32
C SER A 565 -27.67 4.70 2.27
N VAL A 566 -27.90 4.12 3.44
CA VAL A 566 -26.80 3.66 4.32
C VAL A 566 -25.98 2.53 3.67
N ASN A 567 -26.56 1.83 2.70
CA ASN A 567 -25.86 0.84 1.86
C ASN A 567 -25.06 1.47 0.72
N ASP A 568 -24.99 2.81 0.64
CA ASP A 568 -24.10 3.48 -0.31
C ASP A 568 -22.76 3.89 0.31
N ILE A 569 -22.66 3.86 1.64
CA ILE A 569 -21.48 4.32 2.38
C ILE A 569 -20.26 3.49 1.96
N ASP A 570 -19.24 4.18 1.45
CA ASP A 570 -17.97 3.56 1.07
C ASP A 570 -17.24 2.99 2.31
N LEU A 571 -16.64 1.80 2.20
CA LEU A 571 -15.96 1.11 3.33
C LEU A 571 -14.96 2.01 4.07
N TRP A 572 -14.13 2.76 3.33
CA TRP A 572 -13.13 3.64 3.95
C TRP A 572 -13.79 4.74 4.81
N VAL A 573 -14.90 5.30 4.35
CA VAL A 573 -15.66 6.31 5.10
C VAL A 573 -16.30 5.68 6.33
N GLY A 574 -17.02 4.58 6.14
CA GLY A 574 -17.72 3.91 7.24
C GLY A 574 -16.79 3.48 8.37
N GLY A 575 -15.66 2.85 8.04
CA GLY A 575 -14.70 2.39 9.05
C GLY A 575 -13.96 3.50 9.79
N LEU A 576 -13.71 4.66 9.16
CA LEU A 576 -13.17 5.84 9.86
C LEU A 576 -14.17 6.48 10.83
N LEU A 577 -15.47 6.29 10.60
CA LEU A 577 -16.54 6.87 11.42
C LEU A 577 -16.99 5.96 12.56
N GLU A 578 -16.45 4.74 12.65
CA GLU A 578 -16.74 3.84 13.76
C GLU A 578 -16.17 4.36 15.08
N GLU A 579 -16.88 4.05 16.16
CA GLU A 579 -16.29 4.13 17.48
C GLU A 579 -15.17 3.09 17.60
N LYS A 580 -14.09 3.48 18.29
CA LYS A 580 -12.92 2.62 18.48
C LYS A 580 -13.32 1.32 19.19
N ALA A 581 -12.81 0.19 18.70
CA ALA A 581 -12.93 -1.07 19.41
C ALA A 581 -12.11 -1.03 20.72
N PRO A 582 -12.45 -1.86 21.72
CA PRO A 582 -11.70 -1.91 22.98
C PRO A 582 -10.19 -2.08 22.76
N GLU A 583 -9.39 -1.23 23.41
CA GLU A 583 -7.92 -1.21 23.33
C GLU A 583 -7.32 -1.02 21.92
N SER A 584 -8.14 -0.71 20.93
CA SER A 584 -7.73 -0.48 19.53
C SER A 584 -7.79 1.01 19.19
N ILE A 585 -6.93 1.45 18.27
CA ILE A 585 -7.06 2.80 17.71
C ILE A 585 -8.08 2.89 16.57
N VAL A 586 -8.57 1.77 16.03
CA VAL A 586 -9.57 1.71 14.94
C VAL A 586 -10.90 1.12 15.44
N GLY A 587 -11.97 1.27 14.64
CA GLY A 587 -13.26 0.61 14.89
C GLY A 587 -13.25 -0.89 14.57
N PHE A 588 -14.27 -1.61 15.01
CA PHE A 588 -14.40 -3.08 14.89
C PHE A 588 -14.26 -3.59 13.45
N THR A 589 -14.86 -2.92 12.46
CA THR A 589 -14.78 -3.38 11.06
C THR A 589 -13.35 -3.32 10.54
N PHE A 590 -12.65 -2.21 10.77
CA PHE A 590 -11.24 -2.11 10.39
C PHE A 590 -10.34 -3.01 11.23
N ARG A 591 -10.61 -3.14 12.53
CA ARG A 591 -9.89 -4.03 13.44
C ARG A 591 -9.83 -5.45 12.87
N ASP A 592 -10.97 -6.00 12.47
CA ASP A 592 -11.05 -7.40 12.05
C ASP A 592 -10.52 -7.60 10.63
N ILE A 593 -10.73 -6.65 9.70
CA ILE A 593 -10.09 -6.70 8.38
C ILE A 593 -8.57 -6.66 8.49
N ILE A 594 -8.03 -5.81 9.38
CA ILE A 594 -6.58 -5.71 9.63
C ILE A 594 -6.09 -7.00 10.30
N ALA A 595 -6.78 -7.49 11.34
CA ALA A 595 -6.38 -8.69 12.05
C ALA A 595 -6.42 -9.95 11.17
N ASP A 596 -7.45 -10.12 10.33
CA ASP A 596 -7.51 -11.18 9.32
C ASP A 596 -6.33 -11.11 8.34
N GLN A 597 -6.00 -9.90 7.87
CA GLN A 597 -4.86 -9.75 6.97
C GLN A 597 -3.55 -10.20 7.63
N PHE A 598 -3.27 -9.75 8.85
CA PHE A 598 -2.06 -10.17 9.56
C PHE A 598 -2.10 -11.65 9.96
N TYR A 599 -3.28 -12.23 10.19
CA TYR A 599 -3.42 -13.68 10.31
C TYR A 599 -2.94 -14.39 9.04
N ARG A 600 -3.38 -13.95 7.86
CA ARG A 600 -2.94 -14.51 6.56
C ARG A 600 -1.45 -14.36 6.34
N LEU A 601 -0.89 -13.19 6.67
CA LEU A 601 0.54 -12.92 6.51
C LEU A 601 1.42 -13.74 7.46
N LYS A 602 0.90 -14.17 8.61
CA LYS A 602 1.60 -15.06 9.56
C LYS A 602 1.41 -16.54 9.21
N LYS A 603 0.16 -16.99 9.11
CA LYS A 603 -0.20 -18.40 8.95
C LYS A 603 -0.02 -18.89 7.51
N GLY A 604 -0.17 -18.04 6.52
CA GLY A 604 0.07 -18.37 5.11
C GLY A 604 1.54 -18.25 4.68
N ASP A 605 2.45 -17.87 5.60
CA ASP A 605 3.86 -17.66 5.30
C ASP A 605 4.73 -18.82 5.81
N ARG A 606 5.17 -19.68 4.90
CA ARG A 606 6.07 -20.80 5.22
C ARG A 606 7.40 -20.34 5.82
N TYR A 607 7.87 -19.16 5.44
CA TYR A 607 9.13 -18.58 5.88
C TYR A 607 8.97 -17.62 7.08
N PHE A 608 7.79 -17.58 7.73
CA PHE A 608 7.61 -16.83 8.97
C PHE A 608 8.65 -17.28 10.00
N PHE A 609 9.28 -16.31 10.68
CA PHE A 609 10.55 -16.56 11.36
C PHE A 609 10.48 -17.61 12.48
N GLU A 610 9.32 -17.77 13.15
CA GLU A 610 9.13 -18.71 14.27
C GLU A 610 8.84 -20.15 13.83
N ASN A 611 8.58 -20.40 12.54
CA ASN A 611 8.13 -21.70 12.07
C ASN A 611 9.17 -22.80 12.33
N HIS A 612 8.68 -23.96 12.77
CA HIS A 612 9.48 -25.16 13.04
C HIS A 612 10.30 -25.62 11.82
N PRO A 613 11.48 -26.25 12.00
CA PRO A 613 12.32 -26.81 10.93
C PRO A 613 11.61 -27.72 9.92
N SER A 614 10.52 -28.38 10.31
CA SER A 614 9.72 -29.23 9.40
C SER A 614 8.86 -28.42 8.41
N ILE A 615 8.71 -27.12 8.64
CA ILE A 615 7.88 -26.20 7.85
C ILE A 615 8.79 -25.22 7.10
N ASN A 616 9.65 -24.51 7.84
CA ASN A 616 10.50 -23.46 7.31
C ASN A 616 11.90 -24.03 6.99
N PRO A 617 12.26 -24.18 5.71
CA PRO A 617 13.60 -24.67 5.33
C PRO A 617 14.72 -23.69 5.72
N GLY A 618 14.38 -22.43 6.02
CA GLY A 618 15.26 -21.41 6.54
C GLY A 618 15.25 -21.27 8.06
N PHE A 619 14.65 -22.19 8.82
CA PHE A 619 14.43 -22.03 10.26
C PHE A 619 15.63 -21.46 11.05
N PHE A 620 15.32 -20.67 12.07
CA PHE A 620 16.27 -20.26 13.10
C PHE A 620 16.35 -21.32 14.21
N THR A 621 17.51 -21.46 14.86
CA THR A 621 17.60 -22.32 16.06
C THR A 621 16.81 -21.72 17.23
N PRO A 622 16.44 -22.49 18.25
CA PRO A 622 15.72 -21.97 19.42
C PRO A 622 16.43 -20.78 20.08
N GLU A 623 17.77 -20.82 20.16
CA GLU A 623 18.59 -19.76 20.75
C GLU A 623 18.58 -18.50 19.88
N GLN A 624 18.58 -18.65 18.55
CA GLN A 624 18.44 -17.55 17.61
C GLN A 624 17.06 -16.91 17.71
N LEU A 625 15.99 -17.71 17.78
CA LEU A 625 14.62 -17.22 18.02
C LEU A 625 14.52 -16.41 19.31
N GLN A 626 15.12 -16.89 20.39
CA GLN A 626 15.16 -16.18 21.66
C GLN A 626 15.85 -14.81 21.54
N GLN A 627 16.88 -14.67 20.70
CA GLN A 627 17.49 -13.35 20.44
C GLN A 627 16.61 -12.47 19.57
N LEU A 628 16.05 -13.00 18.47
CA LEU A 628 15.18 -12.25 17.56
C LEU A 628 13.95 -11.68 18.29
N ARG A 629 13.36 -12.44 19.21
CA ARG A 629 12.20 -11.98 20.02
C ARG A 629 12.52 -10.78 20.93
N LYS A 630 13.79 -10.47 21.18
CA LYS A 630 14.21 -9.29 21.94
C LYS A 630 14.26 -8.02 21.10
N THR A 631 14.19 -8.13 19.78
CA THR A 631 14.20 -6.97 18.89
C THR A 631 13.06 -6.00 19.23
N SER A 632 13.37 -4.72 19.11
CA SER A 632 12.42 -3.61 19.23
C SER A 632 12.82 -2.49 18.27
N MET A 633 11.84 -1.69 17.86
CA MET A 633 12.09 -0.51 17.04
C MET A 633 13.06 0.46 17.73
N SER A 634 12.96 0.59 19.06
CA SER A 634 13.89 1.39 19.85
C SER A 634 15.33 0.91 19.77
N ARG A 635 15.56 -0.41 19.75
CA ARG A 635 16.90 -0.96 19.62
C ARG A 635 17.49 -0.67 18.25
N LEU A 636 16.72 -0.85 17.18
CA LEU A 636 17.14 -0.52 15.82
C LEU A 636 17.52 0.96 15.70
N ILE A 637 16.75 1.86 16.30
CA ILE A 637 17.07 3.29 16.32
C ILE A 637 18.39 3.57 17.07
N CYS A 638 18.60 2.95 18.24
CA CYS A 638 19.84 3.11 19.00
C CYS A 638 21.08 2.63 18.22
N ASP A 639 20.97 1.50 17.53
CA ASP A 639 22.09 0.92 16.78
C ASP A 639 22.38 1.64 15.46
N ASN A 640 21.39 2.33 14.88
CA ASN A 640 21.47 2.81 13.50
C ASN A 640 21.18 4.31 13.30
N SER A 641 20.88 5.08 14.35
CA SER A 641 20.79 6.55 14.25
C SER A 641 22.18 7.19 13.99
N ASP A 642 22.24 8.49 13.73
CA ASP A 642 23.53 9.18 13.59
C ASP A 642 24.26 9.31 14.94
N GLY A 643 23.56 9.13 16.07
CA GLY A 643 24.13 9.16 17.42
C GLY A 643 24.63 10.54 17.86
N THR A 644 24.18 11.59 17.19
CA THR A 644 24.62 12.98 17.38
C THR A 644 23.75 13.76 18.35
N LEU A 645 22.43 13.50 18.33
CA LEU A 645 21.44 14.15 19.19
C LEU A 645 20.57 13.16 19.95
N LEU A 646 20.23 12.02 19.33
CA LEU A 646 19.37 11.02 19.93
C LEU A 646 20.17 10.13 20.90
N ALA A 647 20.55 10.67 22.05
CA ALA A 647 21.35 9.96 23.06
C ALA A 647 20.55 8.94 23.90
N ARG A 648 19.21 9.00 23.84
CA ARG A 648 18.30 8.14 24.61
C ARG A 648 17.06 7.84 23.79
N GLN A 649 16.52 6.63 23.98
CA GLN A 649 15.28 6.20 23.38
C GLN A 649 14.40 5.51 24.43
N ALA A 650 13.09 5.75 24.39
CA ALA A 650 12.13 5.05 25.24
C ALA A 650 12.14 3.54 24.92
N PRO A 651 11.84 2.64 25.87
CA PRO A 651 11.86 1.20 25.62
C PRO A 651 10.96 0.76 24.46
N ASN A 652 9.83 1.44 24.27
CA ASN A 652 8.90 1.23 23.17
C ASN A 652 8.76 2.54 22.36
N ALA A 653 9.27 2.55 21.13
CA ALA A 653 9.27 3.73 20.25
C ALA A 653 7.86 4.18 19.82
N PHE A 654 6.86 3.32 19.96
CA PHE A 654 5.48 3.57 19.56
C PHE A 654 4.61 4.18 20.66
N LYS A 655 5.06 4.12 21.91
CA LYS A 655 4.33 4.66 23.07
C LYS A 655 4.95 5.96 23.56
N LYS A 656 4.11 6.87 24.03
CA LYS A 656 4.58 8.14 24.61
C LYS A 656 5.34 7.87 25.92
N PRO A 657 6.45 8.58 26.20
CA PRO A 657 7.17 8.42 27.46
C PRO A 657 6.26 8.65 28.67
N GLY A 658 6.24 7.71 29.61
CA GLY A 658 5.42 7.78 30.82
C GLY A 658 4.05 7.08 30.73
N VAL A 659 3.67 6.55 29.57
CA VAL A 659 2.52 5.67 29.40
C VAL A 659 2.94 4.24 29.75
N GLU A 660 2.18 3.55 30.60
CA GLU A 660 2.47 2.15 30.98
C GLU A 660 2.37 1.21 29.75
N GLY A 661 3.30 0.26 29.66
CA GLY A 661 3.47 -0.53 28.44
C GLY A 661 4.77 -1.28 28.35
#